data_AF-A0A2D6P3A1-F1
#
_entry.id   AF-A0A2D6P3A1-F1
#
_cell.length_a   1.000
_cell.length_b   1.000
_cell.length_c   1.000
_cell.angle_alpha   90.00
_cell.angle_beta   90.00
_cell.angle_gamma   90.00
#
_symmetry.space_group_name_H-M   'P 1'
#
loop_
_entity.id
_entity.type
_entity.pdbx_description
1 polymer ?
#
loop_
_entity_poly.entity_id
_entity_poly.type
_entity_poly.pdbx_seq_one_letter_code
_entity_poly.pdbx_strand_id
1 'polypeptide(L)'
;MHKNNLKMKSMHMLLDEAEKDWREDVKRDFPLHSDTAVVHDTKPNGRDWTFSTDLKRINANISNDENLQRKFETIVAEYWEGNPEELAREVLHYLLHHELYHPIEAPFSVSGEPNDNKEIHQAIRRGLIKAEPELTPLEQVIKVHASQNGVKDFILDNRFAIDNKKQEYVRDDVIPVWDVLELQDSPTKTNFYTATRFLYGILYGPQSTHSFFEEKTGKKGAEISERALSAVIGKSIQLPRSKNLVDRTKSLFSGGSEEEEQENFQEYIDSIREVFSGEDRYKGIERLVEVLGPYIEKGMPQGRTDIQGAGNGVSPQSILQDLLDDMTPEEQAEFVTELAEGEGLVQGKKFGDGEANSVTDYEKSDQELNTLDVFALHEFYKRNHPQVRIVGGNKIGESVVVGKREYWDLKNSTVLTQDQLSRVNLGRIDILQRRTRLPWLIDLGNGTFRLNEYELKKRDIKDIVYVDQQIDVPDITELYVDSSGSMYQDSSNFGFNDGSRWDMLSHVIYGFADALHQGGRTVGKKPKIKIHNFADSQESSEAISVDEFWKGDTDLSKILFKPENGYSVEDINITPYTDKHKRAYIVVTDGQLVLEGRTEREARKMRELAQHPNNNVVLFEIGDTYDLGNTVKNDPNIVYHQVHDKEKMLQAGLEVLLSK
;
A
#
# COMPACT_ATOMS: atom_id res chain seq x y z
N MET A 1 -11.57 -24.83 -60.76
CA MET A 1 -12.25 -23.92 -59.81
C MET A 1 -11.22 -22.93 -59.32
N HIS A 2 -11.27 -21.68 -59.79
CA HIS A 2 -10.48 -20.60 -59.19
C HIS A 2 -11.07 -20.33 -57.81
N LYS A 3 -10.35 -20.69 -56.74
CA LYS A 3 -10.60 -20.08 -55.42
C LYS A 3 -10.32 -18.59 -55.64
N ASN A 4 -11.37 -17.78 -55.74
CA ASN A 4 -11.23 -16.35 -55.50
C ASN A 4 -10.71 -16.26 -54.07
N ASN A 5 -9.41 -16.00 -53.91
CA ASN A 5 -8.86 -15.55 -52.63
C ASN A 5 -9.50 -14.20 -52.36
N LEU A 6 -10.67 -14.22 -51.72
CA LEU A 6 -11.20 -13.04 -51.06
C LEU A 6 -10.15 -12.68 -50.03
N LYS A 7 -9.50 -11.53 -50.24
CA LYS A 7 -8.54 -10.97 -49.31
C LYS A 7 -9.28 -10.72 -47.99
N MET A 8 -8.72 -11.19 -46.88
CA MET A 8 -9.24 -10.95 -45.54
C MET A 8 -9.47 -9.44 -45.33
N LYS A 9 -10.57 -9.09 -44.65
CA LYS A 9 -10.82 -7.72 -44.18
C LYS A 9 -9.65 -7.22 -43.34
N SER A 10 -9.43 -5.90 -43.33
CA SER A 10 -8.48 -5.28 -42.39
C SER A 10 -8.85 -5.61 -40.96
N MET A 11 -7.86 -5.83 -40.10
CA MET A 11 -8.05 -6.09 -38.68
C MET A 11 -8.78 -4.94 -37.97
N HIS A 12 -8.63 -3.70 -38.44
CA HIS A 12 -9.40 -2.56 -37.94
C HIS A 12 -10.91 -2.72 -38.19
N MET A 13 -11.32 -3.07 -39.41
CA MET A 13 -12.73 -3.36 -39.71
C MET A 13 -13.25 -4.57 -38.92
N LEU A 14 -12.41 -5.59 -38.70
CA LEU A 14 -12.80 -6.74 -37.87
C LEU A 14 -12.95 -6.35 -36.40
N LEU A 15 -12.14 -5.40 -35.90
CA LEU A 15 -12.29 -4.85 -34.55
C LEU A 15 -13.59 -4.05 -34.42
N ASP A 16 -13.96 -3.24 -35.43
CA ASP A 16 -15.24 -2.53 -35.45
C ASP A 16 -16.44 -3.49 -35.41
N GLU A 17 -16.35 -4.59 -36.17
CA GLU A 17 -17.37 -5.65 -36.18
C GLU A 17 -17.44 -6.37 -34.83
N ALA A 18 -16.28 -6.77 -34.29
CA ALA A 18 -16.18 -7.41 -32.98
C ALA A 18 -16.70 -6.52 -31.85
N GLU A 19 -16.38 -5.22 -31.86
CA GLU A 19 -16.86 -4.26 -30.87
C GLU A 19 -18.38 -4.11 -30.93
N LYS A 20 -18.95 -4.08 -32.14
CA LYS A 20 -20.40 -3.98 -32.30
C LYS A 20 -21.11 -5.18 -31.66
N ASP A 21 -20.64 -6.39 -31.94
CA ASP A 21 -21.21 -7.62 -31.38
C ASP A 21 -21.01 -7.65 -29.85
N TRP A 22 -19.81 -7.32 -29.39
CA TRP A 22 -19.47 -7.17 -27.98
C TRP A 22 -20.41 -6.21 -27.24
N ARG A 23 -20.74 -5.05 -27.83
CA ARG A 23 -21.67 -4.10 -27.21
C ARG A 23 -23.08 -4.67 -27.04
N GLU A 24 -23.52 -5.55 -27.94
CA GLU A 24 -24.81 -6.23 -27.80
C GLU A 24 -24.77 -7.22 -26.64
N ASP A 25 -23.69 -7.99 -26.50
CA ASP A 25 -23.47 -8.94 -25.41
C ASP A 25 -23.35 -8.24 -24.05
N VAL A 26 -22.52 -7.20 -23.94
CA VAL A 26 -22.35 -6.42 -22.69
C VAL A 26 -23.66 -5.78 -22.27
N LYS A 27 -24.45 -5.24 -23.19
CA LYS A 27 -25.75 -4.66 -22.87
C LYS A 27 -26.73 -5.70 -22.31
N ARG A 28 -26.65 -6.94 -22.79
CA ARG A 28 -27.50 -8.06 -22.35
C ARG A 28 -27.07 -8.58 -20.99
N ASP A 29 -25.79 -8.89 -20.84
CA ASP A 29 -25.27 -9.69 -19.72
C ASP A 29 -24.59 -8.85 -18.63
N PHE A 30 -24.09 -7.66 -18.97
CA PHE A 30 -23.38 -6.74 -18.07
C PHE A 30 -23.91 -5.29 -18.19
N PRO A 31 -25.22 -5.05 -17.96
CA PRO A 31 -25.85 -3.76 -18.25
C PRO A 31 -25.28 -2.56 -17.46
N LEU A 32 -24.58 -2.80 -16.34
CA LEU A 32 -23.89 -1.73 -15.59
C LEU A 32 -22.59 -1.26 -16.27
N HIS A 33 -22.06 -2.06 -17.19
CA HIS A 33 -20.84 -1.78 -17.94
C HIS A 33 -21.11 -1.51 -19.43
N SER A 34 -22.38 -1.38 -19.85
CA SER A 34 -22.76 -1.13 -21.25
C SER A 34 -22.16 0.14 -21.83
N ASP A 35 -21.87 1.11 -20.97
CA ASP A 35 -21.34 2.42 -21.33
C ASP A 35 -19.80 2.45 -21.31
N THR A 36 -19.14 1.31 -21.12
CA THR A 36 -17.67 1.20 -21.18
C THR A 36 -17.21 1.66 -22.56
N ALA A 37 -16.38 2.71 -22.56
CA ALA A 37 -15.85 3.26 -23.81
C ALA A 37 -14.73 2.34 -24.34
N VAL A 38 -14.74 2.08 -25.64
CA VAL A 38 -13.63 1.43 -26.34
C VAL A 38 -12.93 2.51 -27.14
N VAL A 39 -11.65 2.74 -26.83
CA VAL A 39 -10.83 3.78 -27.44
C VAL A 39 -9.86 3.11 -28.39
N HIS A 40 -9.95 3.48 -29.67
CA HIS A 40 -9.03 2.98 -30.69
C HIS A 40 -7.83 3.91 -30.75
N ASP A 41 -6.66 3.44 -30.33
CA ASP A 41 -5.39 4.15 -30.54
C ASP A 41 -4.67 3.53 -31.74
N THR A 42 -4.00 4.36 -32.53
CA THR A 42 -3.24 3.95 -33.73
C THR A 42 -1.74 4.16 -33.57
N LYS A 43 -1.27 4.55 -32.37
CA LYS A 43 0.16 4.76 -32.14
C LYS A 43 0.91 3.43 -32.15
N PRO A 44 1.96 3.29 -32.99
CA PRO A 44 2.79 2.09 -32.99
C PRO A 44 3.50 1.92 -31.65
N ASN A 45 3.39 0.73 -31.04
CA ASN A 45 4.08 0.37 -29.80
C ASN A 45 5.06 -0.80 -29.97
N GLY A 46 5.38 -1.16 -31.22
CA GLY A 46 6.27 -2.27 -31.55
C GLY A 46 5.62 -3.66 -31.51
N ARG A 47 4.31 -3.73 -31.26
CA ARG A 47 3.50 -4.96 -31.35
C ARG A 47 2.52 -4.89 -32.52
N ASP A 48 1.98 -6.04 -32.93
CA ASP A 48 0.97 -6.06 -33.99
C ASP A 48 -0.39 -5.54 -33.52
N TRP A 49 -0.71 -5.79 -32.24
CA TRP A 49 -1.91 -5.32 -31.56
C TRP A 49 -1.66 -5.10 -30.06
N THR A 50 -2.56 -4.40 -29.38
CA THR A 50 -2.57 -4.26 -27.92
C THR A 50 -3.95 -3.95 -27.42
N PHE A 51 -4.32 -4.60 -26.33
CA PHE A 51 -5.54 -4.35 -25.56
C PHE A 51 -5.13 -3.93 -24.14
N SER A 52 -5.90 -3.09 -23.47
CA SER A 52 -5.72 -2.73 -22.07
C SER A 52 -6.96 -2.05 -21.51
N THR A 53 -7.01 -1.84 -20.19
CA THR A 53 -8.13 -1.17 -19.52
C THR A 53 -7.65 -0.23 -18.41
N ASP A 54 -8.25 0.96 -18.32
CA ASP A 54 -8.12 1.87 -17.17
C ASP A 54 -9.27 1.65 -16.15
N LEU A 55 -9.92 0.47 -16.21
CA LEU A 55 -11.12 0.07 -15.47
C LEU A 55 -12.38 0.90 -15.78
N LYS A 56 -12.28 1.96 -16.58
CA LYS A 56 -13.40 2.77 -17.06
C LYS A 56 -13.57 2.66 -18.57
N ARG A 57 -12.47 2.37 -19.27
CA ARG A 57 -12.35 2.37 -20.72
C ARG A 57 -11.40 1.24 -21.12
N ILE A 58 -11.70 0.62 -22.25
CA ILE A 58 -10.85 -0.36 -22.91
C ILE A 58 -10.09 0.38 -24.01
N ASN A 59 -8.77 0.26 -24.04
CA ASN A 59 -7.95 0.72 -25.15
C ASN A 59 -7.64 -0.47 -26.06
N ALA A 60 -7.98 -0.35 -27.34
CA ALA A 60 -7.69 -1.35 -28.35
C ALA A 60 -6.86 -0.71 -29.47
N ASN A 61 -5.76 -1.34 -29.85
CA ASN A 61 -4.84 -0.82 -30.85
C ASN A 61 -4.44 -1.96 -31.80
N ILE A 62 -4.55 -1.71 -33.09
CA ILE A 62 -4.01 -2.55 -34.15
C ILE A 62 -2.90 -1.75 -34.84
N SER A 63 -1.65 -2.07 -34.50
CA SER A 63 -0.48 -1.33 -34.98
C SER A 63 0.13 -1.93 -36.26
N ASN A 64 -0.15 -3.21 -36.57
CA ASN A 64 0.39 -3.88 -37.75
C ASN A 64 -0.64 -4.81 -38.42
N ASP A 65 -1.61 -4.17 -39.09
CA ASP A 65 -2.78 -4.81 -39.70
C ASP A 65 -2.40 -5.96 -40.66
N GLU A 66 -1.46 -5.73 -41.59
CA GLU A 66 -1.08 -6.71 -42.62
C GLU A 66 -0.35 -7.93 -42.04
N ASN A 67 0.52 -7.71 -41.05
CA ASN A 67 1.24 -8.82 -40.41
C ASN A 67 0.28 -9.71 -39.63
N LEU A 68 -0.66 -9.09 -38.90
CA LEU A 68 -1.64 -9.82 -38.12
C LEU A 68 -2.58 -10.64 -39.00
N GLN A 69 -3.10 -10.07 -40.11
CA GLN A 69 -3.85 -10.84 -41.12
C GLN A 69 -3.07 -12.08 -41.57
N ARG A 70 -1.79 -11.89 -41.94
CA ARG A 70 -0.93 -12.99 -42.37
C ARG A 70 -0.77 -14.05 -41.29
N LYS A 71 -0.55 -13.66 -40.04
CA LYS A 71 -0.43 -14.62 -38.93
C LYS A 71 -1.70 -15.45 -38.75
N PHE A 72 -2.89 -14.87 -38.89
CA PHE A 72 -4.14 -15.63 -38.89
C PHE A 72 -4.27 -16.57 -40.09
N GLU A 73 -3.92 -16.11 -41.30
CA GLU A 73 -3.98 -16.91 -42.52
C GLU A 73 -2.95 -18.05 -42.55
N THR A 74 -1.81 -17.92 -41.84
CA THR A 74 -0.72 -18.89 -41.89
C THR A 74 -0.53 -19.67 -40.60
N ILE A 75 -0.36 -19.02 -39.45
CA ILE A 75 0.00 -19.69 -38.18
C ILE A 75 -1.25 -20.25 -37.51
N VAL A 76 -2.30 -19.45 -37.37
CA VAL A 76 -3.51 -19.89 -36.66
C VAL A 76 -4.23 -20.99 -37.46
N ALA A 77 -4.25 -20.87 -38.80
CA ALA A 77 -4.81 -21.87 -39.70
C ALA A 77 -4.12 -23.25 -39.63
N GLU A 78 -2.94 -23.38 -39.01
CA GLU A 78 -2.30 -24.69 -38.77
C GLU A 78 -3.02 -25.50 -37.68
N TYR A 79 -3.69 -24.81 -36.75
CA TYR A 79 -4.24 -25.43 -35.54
C TYR A 79 -5.77 -25.35 -35.45
N TRP A 80 -6.38 -24.29 -36.00
CA TRP A 80 -7.83 -24.11 -35.98
C TRP A 80 -8.44 -24.32 -37.36
N GLU A 81 -9.53 -25.08 -37.41
CA GLU A 81 -10.37 -25.18 -38.60
C GLU A 81 -11.31 -23.96 -38.69
N GLY A 82 -11.59 -23.54 -39.93
CA GLY A 82 -12.56 -22.48 -40.23
C GLY A 82 -12.00 -21.36 -41.10
N ASN A 83 -12.73 -20.25 -41.14
CA ASN A 83 -12.34 -19.05 -41.86
C ASN A 83 -11.41 -18.19 -40.99
N PRO A 84 -10.16 -17.90 -41.41
CA PRO A 84 -9.24 -17.04 -40.65
C PRO A 84 -9.81 -15.66 -40.34
N GLU A 85 -10.65 -15.10 -41.22
CA GLU A 85 -11.31 -13.81 -40.99
C GLU A 85 -12.28 -13.86 -39.80
N GLU A 86 -13.07 -14.93 -39.71
CA GLU A 86 -14.04 -15.12 -38.64
C GLU A 86 -13.33 -15.36 -37.31
N LEU A 87 -12.29 -16.20 -37.31
CA LEU A 87 -11.47 -16.46 -36.13
C LEU A 87 -10.77 -15.20 -35.63
N ALA A 88 -10.27 -14.35 -36.53
CA ALA A 88 -9.69 -13.07 -36.14
C ALA A 88 -10.71 -12.14 -35.48
N ARG A 89 -11.93 -12.05 -36.01
CA ARG A 89 -13.03 -11.29 -35.38
C ARG A 89 -13.36 -11.83 -34.00
N GLU A 90 -13.47 -13.15 -33.84
CA GLU A 90 -13.76 -13.79 -32.55
C GLU A 90 -12.66 -13.57 -31.52
N VAL A 91 -11.38 -13.60 -31.93
CA VAL A 91 -10.27 -13.28 -31.02
C VAL A 91 -10.32 -11.83 -30.57
N LEU A 92 -10.60 -10.88 -31.47
CA LEU A 92 -10.78 -9.47 -31.10
C LEU A 92 -11.97 -9.29 -30.15
N HIS A 93 -13.06 -10.03 -30.38
CA HIS A 93 -14.24 -10.03 -29.52
C HIS A 93 -13.91 -10.59 -28.11
N TYR A 94 -13.19 -11.72 -28.04
CA TYR A 94 -12.66 -12.27 -26.79
C TYR A 94 -11.78 -11.25 -26.06
N LEU A 95 -10.85 -10.58 -26.74
CA LEU A 95 -9.95 -9.62 -26.10
C LEU A 95 -10.70 -8.43 -25.49
N LEU A 96 -11.80 -7.98 -26.11
CA LEU A 96 -12.69 -6.96 -25.51
C LEU A 96 -13.38 -7.48 -24.25
N HIS A 97 -13.85 -8.74 -24.25
CA HIS A 97 -14.37 -9.37 -23.04
C HIS A 97 -13.29 -9.50 -21.97
N HIS A 98 -12.10 -9.99 -22.31
CA HIS A 98 -10.97 -10.13 -21.39
C HIS A 98 -10.73 -8.81 -20.65
N GLU A 99 -10.58 -7.69 -21.36
CA GLU A 99 -10.36 -6.36 -20.77
C GLU A 99 -11.58 -5.84 -19.97
N LEU A 100 -12.80 -6.24 -20.33
CA LEU A 100 -14.01 -5.96 -19.55
C LEU A 100 -14.07 -6.73 -18.24
N TYR A 101 -13.53 -7.95 -18.18
CA TYR A 101 -13.57 -8.75 -16.95
C TYR A 101 -12.65 -8.19 -15.86
N HIS A 102 -11.62 -7.39 -16.19
CA HIS A 102 -10.78 -6.73 -15.18
C HIS A 102 -11.63 -5.91 -14.17
N PRO A 103 -12.51 -4.97 -14.57
CA PRO A 103 -13.36 -4.28 -13.59
C PRO A 103 -14.52 -5.12 -13.01
N ILE A 104 -14.87 -6.28 -13.60
CA ILE A 104 -16.04 -7.09 -13.19
C ILE A 104 -15.65 -8.16 -12.17
N GLU A 105 -14.64 -8.96 -12.49
CA GLU A 105 -14.03 -9.86 -11.53
C GLU A 105 -13.22 -8.99 -10.58
N ALA A 106 -13.42 -9.19 -9.28
CA ALA A 106 -12.89 -8.31 -8.26
C ALA A 106 -11.35 -8.11 -8.16
N PRO A 107 -10.40 -8.71 -8.93
CA PRO A 107 -8.98 -8.33 -8.91
C PRO A 107 -8.61 -6.84 -9.06
N PHE A 108 -9.54 -5.90 -9.22
CA PHE A 108 -9.23 -4.48 -9.46
C PHE A 108 -10.08 -3.48 -8.67
N SER A 109 -10.60 -3.85 -7.48
CA SER A 109 -11.08 -2.84 -6.53
C SER A 109 -9.89 -2.03 -6.00
N VAL A 110 -9.37 -1.09 -6.80
CA VAL A 110 -8.20 -0.24 -6.48
C VAL A 110 -8.46 0.71 -5.30
N SER A 111 -9.70 0.78 -4.82
CA SER A 111 -10.12 1.63 -3.72
C SER A 111 -11.29 1.02 -2.95
N GLY A 112 -11.17 0.93 -1.63
CA GLY A 112 -12.22 0.44 -0.73
C GLY A 112 -11.78 -0.76 0.11
N GLU A 113 -12.45 -0.97 1.24
CA GLU A 113 -12.32 -2.18 2.04
C GLU A 113 -13.49 -3.12 1.68
N PRO A 114 -13.24 -4.36 1.21
CA PRO A 114 -11.94 -5.00 1.00
C PRO A 114 -11.26 -4.64 -0.34
N ASN A 115 -9.92 -4.53 -0.33
CA ASN A 115 -9.07 -4.33 -1.52
C ASN A 115 -8.56 -5.69 -2.04
N ASP A 116 -9.28 -6.32 -2.97
CA ASP A 116 -8.94 -7.66 -3.52
C ASP A 116 -7.57 -7.65 -4.23
N ASN A 117 -7.17 -6.52 -4.83
CA ASN A 117 -5.87 -6.33 -5.47
C ASN A 117 -4.72 -6.54 -4.49
N LYS A 118 -4.83 -5.92 -3.30
CA LYS A 118 -3.89 -6.08 -2.20
C LYS A 118 -3.80 -7.54 -1.76
N GLU A 119 -4.93 -8.18 -1.51
CA GLU A 119 -4.96 -9.58 -1.08
C GLU A 119 -4.35 -10.53 -2.12
N ILE A 120 -4.51 -10.25 -3.42
CA ILE A 120 -3.83 -10.99 -4.49
C ILE A 120 -2.31 -10.80 -4.41
N HIS A 121 -1.80 -9.56 -4.29
CA HIS A 121 -0.36 -9.33 -4.16
C HIS A 121 0.23 -10.05 -2.94
N GLN A 122 -0.47 -9.99 -1.81
CA GLN A 122 -0.08 -10.69 -0.58
C GLN A 122 -0.12 -12.22 -0.75
N ALA A 123 -1.14 -12.76 -1.40
CA ALA A 123 -1.22 -14.20 -1.69
C ALA A 123 -0.07 -14.68 -2.58
N ILE A 124 0.30 -13.89 -3.61
CA ILE A 124 1.47 -14.17 -4.46
C ILE A 124 2.74 -14.16 -3.61
N ARG A 125 2.95 -13.13 -2.76
CA ARG A 125 4.11 -13.05 -1.87
C ARG A 125 4.21 -14.26 -0.93
N ARG A 126 3.11 -14.63 -0.25
CA ARG A 126 3.08 -15.79 0.66
C ARG A 126 3.42 -17.09 -0.08
N GLY A 127 2.94 -17.25 -1.32
CA GLY A 127 3.28 -18.38 -2.18
C GLY A 127 4.78 -18.40 -2.54
N LEU A 128 5.37 -17.24 -2.84
CA LEU A 128 6.80 -17.11 -3.10
C LEU A 128 7.65 -17.48 -1.88
N ILE A 129 7.29 -17.01 -0.69
CA ILE A 129 8.00 -17.33 0.56
C ILE A 129 7.96 -18.83 0.84
N LYS A 130 6.83 -19.50 0.58
CA LYS A 130 6.73 -20.97 0.70
C LYS A 130 7.60 -21.70 -0.32
N ALA A 131 7.62 -21.22 -1.56
CA ALA A 131 8.40 -21.83 -2.63
C ALA A 131 9.92 -21.68 -2.42
N GLU A 132 10.33 -20.48 -2.01
CA GLU A 132 11.72 -20.06 -1.90
C GLU A 132 11.90 -19.21 -0.62
N PRO A 133 12.04 -19.86 0.56
CA PRO A 133 12.12 -19.15 1.85
C PRO A 133 13.32 -18.23 2.01
N GLU A 134 14.33 -18.38 1.14
CA GLU A 134 15.58 -17.60 1.15
C GLU A 134 15.48 -16.32 0.30
N LEU A 135 14.32 -16.04 -0.32
CA LEU A 135 14.14 -14.81 -1.10
C LEU A 135 14.21 -13.60 -0.21
N THR A 136 15.03 -12.62 -0.60
CA THR A 136 15.04 -11.35 0.11
C THR A 136 13.74 -10.57 -0.10
N PRO A 137 13.37 -9.64 0.80
CA PRO A 137 12.18 -8.80 0.61
C PRO A 137 12.14 -8.08 -0.75
N LEU A 138 13.28 -7.58 -1.26
CA LEU A 138 13.33 -6.95 -2.58
C LEU A 138 13.04 -7.95 -3.71
N GLU A 139 13.61 -9.15 -3.63
CA GLU A 139 13.35 -10.21 -4.60
C GLU A 139 11.88 -10.65 -4.61
N GLN A 140 11.25 -10.71 -3.43
CA GLN A 140 9.82 -10.99 -3.29
C GLN A 140 8.99 -9.94 -4.04
N VAL A 141 9.25 -8.64 -3.82
CA VAL A 141 8.53 -7.54 -4.52
C VAL A 141 8.71 -7.62 -6.04
N ILE A 142 9.94 -7.86 -6.51
CA ILE A 142 10.23 -7.99 -7.95
C ILE A 142 9.45 -9.17 -8.57
N LYS A 143 9.42 -10.32 -7.89
CA LYS A 143 8.70 -11.50 -8.39
C LYS A 143 7.18 -11.34 -8.33
N VAL A 144 6.63 -10.67 -7.32
CA VAL A 144 5.19 -10.32 -7.27
C VAL A 144 4.84 -9.44 -8.47
N HIS A 145 5.63 -8.38 -8.70
CA HIS A 145 5.43 -7.49 -9.83
C HIS A 145 5.50 -8.22 -11.18
N ALA A 146 6.45 -9.16 -11.34
CA ALA A 146 6.62 -9.90 -12.59
C ALA A 146 5.48 -10.87 -12.91
N SER A 147 4.77 -11.37 -11.88
CA SER A 147 3.80 -12.46 -12.01
C SER A 147 2.33 -12.04 -11.86
N GLN A 148 2.05 -10.89 -11.24
CA GLN A 148 0.67 -10.49 -10.91
C GLN A 148 -0.30 -10.51 -12.10
N ASN A 149 0.13 -10.04 -13.28
CA ASN A 149 -0.74 -10.02 -14.47
C ASN A 149 -1.06 -11.44 -14.93
N GLY A 150 -0.07 -12.35 -14.97
CA GLY A 150 -0.35 -13.73 -15.36
C GLY A 150 -1.23 -14.49 -14.37
N VAL A 151 -1.17 -14.18 -13.07
CA VAL A 151 -2.11 -14.71 -12.08
C VAL A 151 -3.52 -14.16 -12.31
N LYS A 152 -3.64 -12.84 -12.52
CA LYS A 152 -4.93 -12.18 -12.77
C LYS A 152 -5.57 -12.69 -14.05
N ASP A 153 -4.83 -12.72 -15.16
CA ASP A 153 -5.29 -13.28 -16.43
C ASP A 153 -5.81 -14.71 -16.24
N PHE A 154 -5.10 -15.56 -15.46
CA PHE A 154 -5.52 -16.95 -15.22
C PHE A 154 -6.91 -17.05 -14.57
N ILE A 155 -7.23 -16.11 -13.68
CA ILE A 155 -8.54 -16.02 -13.01
C ILE A 155 -9.60 -15.48 -13.97
N LEU A 156 -9.26 -14.43 -14.74
CA LEU A 156 -10.17 -13.76 -15.68
C LEU A 156 -10.56 -14.67 -16.85
N ASP A 157 -9.59 -15.35 -17.46
CA ASP A 157 -9.81 -16.23 -18.60
C ASP A 157 -10.62 -17.47 -18.20
N ASN A 158 -10.44 -17.98 -16.98
CA ASN A 158 -11.29 -19.03 -16.43
C ASN A 158 -12.75 -18.57 -16.28
N ARG A 159 -12.97 -17.32 -15.80
CA ARG A 159 -14.32 -16.74 -15.74
C ARG A 159 -14.94 -16.64 -17.13
N PHE A 160 -14.19 -16.09 -18.09
CA PHE A 160 -14.66 -15.95 -19.46
C PHE A 160 -15.05 -17.29 -20.05
N ALA A 161 -14.24 -18.34 -19.88
CA ALA A 161 -14.54 -19.68 -20.39
C ALA A 161 -15.90 -20.22 -19.89
N ILE A 162 -16.21 -20.04 -18.60
CA ILE A 162 -17.49 -20.45 -18.01
C ILE A 162 -18.67 -19.66 -18.59
N ASP A 163 -18.53 -18.34 -18.70
CA ASP A 163 -19.59 -17.49 -19.25
C ASP A 163 -19.78 -17.75 -20.75
N ASN A 164 -18.70 -17.92 -21.51
CA ASN A 164 -18.73 -18.20 -22.95
C ASN A 164 -19.44 -19.53 -23.23
N LYS A 165 -19.17 -20.58 -22.45
CA LYS A 165 -19.87 -21.86 -22.59
C LYS A 165 -21.39 -21.74 -22.44
N LYS A 166 -21.85 -20.76 -21.65
CA LYS A 166 -23.28 -20.54 -21.40
C LYS A 166 -23.92 -19.62 -22.43
N GLN A 167 -23.20 -18.59 -22.85
CA GLN A 167 -23.72 -17.48 -23.65
C GLN A 167 -23.33 -17.56 -25.13
N GLU A 168 -22.34 -18.38 -25.45
CA GLU A 168 -21.81 -18.61 -26.80
C GLU A 168 -21.38 -17.29 -27.49
N TYR A 169 -20.66 -16.40 -26.77
CA TYR A 169 -20.19 -15.12 -27.32
C TYR A 169 -19.31 -15.33 -28.56
N VAL A 170 -18.43 -16.33 -28.47
CA VAL A 170 -17.47 -16.78 -29.49
C VAL A 170 -17.26 -18.28 -29.34
N ARG A 171 -16.45 -18.88 -30.22
CA ARG A 171 -16.07 -20.30 -30.08
C ARG A 171 -15.35 -20.60 -28.76
N ASP A 172 -15.57 -21.80 -28.22
CA ASP A 172 -15.05 -22.23 -26.92
C ASP A 172 -13.51 -22.33 -26.87
N ASP A 173 -12.87 -22.48 -28.03
CA ASP A 173 -11.44 -22.74 -28.15
C ASP A 173 -10.61 -21.50 -28.55
N VAL A 174 -11.17 -20.30 -28.33
CA VAL A 174 -10.60 -19.00 -28.77
C VAL A 174 -9.46 -18.49 -27.89
N ILE A 175 -9.48 -18.78 -26.58
CA ILE A 175 -8.59 -18.18 -25.59
C ILE A 175 -7.10 -18.35 -25.97
N PRO A 176 -6.61 -19.56 -26.33
CA PRO A 176 -5.19 -19.75 -26.59
C PRO A 176 -4.73 -19.27 -27.98
N VAL A 177 -5.61 -18.76 -28.84
CA VAL A 177 -5.20 -18.25 -30.16
C VAL A 177 -4.22 -17.09 -30.01
N TRP A 178 -4.48 -16.17 -29.07
CA TRP A 178 -3.57 -15.07 -28.78
C TRP A 178 -2.20 -15.58 -28.31
N ASP A 179 -2.17 -16.62 -27.47
CA ASP A 179 -0.91 -17.18 -26.97
C ASP A 179 -0.10 -17.89 -28.05
N VAL A 180 -0.75 -18.57 -28.99
CA VAL A 180 -0.05 -19.12 -30.16
C VAL A 180 0.64 -18.01 -30.94
N LEU A 181 -0.06 -16.90 -31.17
CA LEU A 181 0.48 -15.75 -31.91
C LEU A 181 1.66 -15.07 -31.20
N GLU A 182 1.63 -14.97 -29.86
CA GLU A 182 2.71 -14.38 -29.06
C GLU A 182 3.89 -15.33 -28.86
N LEU A 183 3.62 -16.64 -28.70
CA LEU A 183 4.66 -17.63 -28.40
C LEU A 183 5.34 -18.21 -29.65
N GLN A 184 4.77 -18.04 -30.85
CA GLN A 184 5.33 -18.59 -32.08
C GLN A 184 6.81 -18.25 -32.26
N ASP A 185 7.16 -16.98 -32.06
CA ASP A 185 8.54 -16.48 -32.21
C ASP A 185 9.35 -16.56 -30.90
N SER A 186 8.71 -16.95 -29.80
CA SER A 186 9.36 -17.07 -28.49
C SER A 186 10.19 -18.35 -28.39
N PRO A 187 11.36 -18.31 -27.73
CA PRO A 187 12.19 -19.49 -27.52
C PRO A 187 11.50 -20.47 -26.55
N THR A 188 11.70 -21.77 -26.79
CA THR A 188 11.30 -22.80 -25.83
C THR A 188 11.99 -22.56 -24.49
N LYS A 189 11.19 -22.40 -23.45
CA LYS A 189 11.69 -22.13 -22.10
C LYS A 189 10.68 -22.59 -21.07
N THR A 190 11.14 -23.20 -20.00
CA THR A 190 10.31 -23.49 -18.83
C THR A 190 10.38 -22.29 -17.89
N ASN A 191 9.30 -21.51 -17.82
CA ASN A 191 9.17 -20.39 -16.91
C ASN A 191 7.70 -20.21 -16.49
N PHE A 192 7.40 -19.26 -15.61
CA PHE A 192 6.04 -18.96 -15.14
C PHE A 192 5.04 -18.77 -16.30
N TYR A 193 5.32 -17.88 -17.26
CA TYR A 193 4.41 -17.59 -18.38
C TYR A 193 4.20 -18.79 -19.32
N THR A 194 5.25 -19.51 -19.68
CA THR A 194 5.08 -20.66 -20.58
C THR A 194 4.40 -21.85 -19.90
N ALA A 195 4.50 -21.95 -18.57
CA ALA A 195 3.71 -22.92 -17.79
C ALA A 195 2.23 -22.53 -17.74
N THR A 196 1.90 -21.27 -17.44
CA THR A 196 0.51 -20.82 -17.42
C THR A 196 -0.14 -20.85 -18.81
N ARG A 197 0.59 -20.48 -19.88
CA ARG A 197 0.09 -20.62 -21.26
C ARG A 197 -0.06 -22.07 -21.71
N PHE A 198 0.76 -22.99 -21.20
CA PHE A 198 0.51 -24.42 -21.42
C PHE A 198 -0.83 -24.84 -20.84
N LEU A 199 -1.17 -24.39 -19.62
CA LEU A 199 -2.49 -24.65 -19.04
C LEU A 199 -3.61 -24.09 -19.93
N TYR A 200 -3.43 -22.90 -20.52
CA TYR A 200 -4.44 -22.34 -21.42
C TYR A 200 -4.65 -23.19 -22.68
N GLY A 201 -3.56 -23.59 -23.32
CA GLY A 201 -3.61 -24.44 -24.51
C GLY A 201 -4.28 -25.78 -24.27
N ILE A 202 -4.10 -26.37 -23.08
CA ILE A 202 -4.69 -27.67 -22.74
C ILE A 202 -6.15 -27.53 -22.26
N LEU A 203 -6.47 -26.53 -21.45
CA LEU A 203 -7.80 -26.38 -20.86
C LEU A 203 -8.79 -25.72 -21.81
N TYR A 204 -8.33 -24.77 -22.62
CA TYR A 204 -9.18 -23.90 -23.43
C TYR A 204 -8.89 -23.99 -24.93
N GLY A 205 -8.00 -24.88 -25.36
CA GLY A 205 -7.57 -24.99 -26.76
C GLY A 205 -8.02 -26.29 -27.42
N PRO A 206 -7.97 -26.35 -28.77
CA PRO A 206 -8.19 -27.60 -29.46
C PRO A 206 -6.97 -28.52 -29.30
N GLN A 207 -7.19 -29.83 -29.35
CA GLN A 207 -6.14 -30.85 -29.16
C GLN A 207 -4.96 -30.69 -30.13
N SER A 208 -5.19 -30.09 -31.31
CA SER A 208 -4.17 -29.75 -32.31
C SER A 208 -3.07 -28.83 -31.76
N THR A 209 -3.38 -27.98 -30.77
CA THR A 209 -2.43 -27.02 -30.17
C THR A 209 -1.58 -27.62 -29.06
N HIS A 210 -1.95 -28.77 -28.49
CA HIS A 210 -1.29 -29.33 -27.31
C HIS A 210 0.22 -29.54 -27.50
N SER A 211 0.64 -30.03 -28.68
CA SER A 211 2.06 -30.23 -28.98
C SER A 211 2.83 -28.92 -29.11
N PHE A 212 2.19 -27.86 -29.62
CA PHE A 212 2.81 -26.54 -29.72
C PHE A 212 3.11 -26.00 -28.32
N PHE A 213 2.12 -26.02 -27.42
CA PHE A 213 2.32 -25.54 -26.05
C PHE A 213 3.29 -26.41 -25.26
N GLU A 214 3.26 -27.74 -25.44
CA GLU A 214 4.22 -28.65 -24.79
C GLU A 214 5.66 -28.38 -25.26
N GLU A 215 5.86 -28.09 -26.55
CA GLU A 215 7.15 -27.69 -27.08
C GLU A 215 7.61 -26.36 -26.48
N LYS A 216 6.74 -25.34 -26.43
CA LYS A 216 7.10 -24.00 -25.93
C LYS A 216 7.39 -23.97 -24.44
N THR A 217 6.64 -24.72 -23.63
CA THR A 217 6.85 -24.81 -22.18
C THR A 217 8.11 -25.60 -21.81
N GLY A 218 8.68 -26.36 -22.75
CA GLY A 218 9.94 -27.08 -22.59
C GLY A 218 9.83 -28.33 -21.71
N LYS A 219 10.97 -29.03 -21.56
CA LYS A 219 11.01 -30.41 -21.03
C LYS A 219 10.31 -30.64 -19.68
N LYS A 220 10.31 -29.64 -18.80
CA LYS A 220 9.69 -29.74 -17.47
C LYS A 220 8.37 -28.97 -17.38
N GLY A 221 8.07 -28.10 -18.33
CA GLY A 221 6.98 -27.12 -18.20
C GLY A 221 5.61 -27.79 -18.05
N ALA A 222 5.35 -28.85 -18.80
CA ALA A 222 4.09 -29.57 -18.69
C ALA A 222 3.96 -30.37 -17.37
N GLU A 223 5.06 -30.88 -16.79
CA GLU A 223 5.05 -31.49 -15.43
C GLU A 223 4.75 -30.44 -14.35
N ILE A 224 5.40 -29.28 -14.45
CA ILE A 224 5.22 -28.17 -13.51
C ILE A 224 3.79 -27.62 -13.60
N SER A 225 3.25 -27.49 -14.81
CA SER A 225 1.89 -27.01 -15.04
C SER A 225 0.84 -27.95 -14.44
N GLU A 226 1.01 -29.26 -14.63
CA GLU A 226 0.16 -30.29 -14.03
C GLU A 226 0.20 -30.24 -12.49
N ARG A 227 1.39 -30.08 -11.91
CA ARG A 227 1.56 -29.89 -10.46
C ARG A 227 0.89 -28.60 -9.97
N ALA A 228 1.03 -27.51 -10.71
CA ALA A 228 0.44 -26.22 -10.36
C ALA A 228 -1.09 -26.30 -10.36
N LEU A 229 -1.67 -26.90 -11.40
CA LEU A 229 -3.11 -27.12 -11.50
C LEU A 229 -3.61 -28.08 -10.40
N SER A 230 -2.86 -29.16 -10.13
CA SER A 230 -3.17 -30.09 -9.04
C SER A 230 -3.17 -29.40 -7.68
N ALA A 231 -2.21 -28.48 -7.45
CA ALA A 231 -2.11 -27.72 -6.21
C ALA A 231 -3.30 -26.77 -6.02
N VAL A 232 -3.73 -26.09 -7.09
CA VAL A 232 -4.92 -25.20 -7.08
C VAL A 232 -6.19 -25.99 -6.77
N ILE A 233 -6.45 -27.07 -7.49
CA ILE A 233 -7.69 -27.86 -7.36
C ILE A 233 -7.66 -28.76 -6.09
N GLY A 234 -6.48 -29.07 -5.56
CA GLY A 234 -6.33 -29.94 -4.40
C GLY A 234 -6.55 -31.43 -4.70
N LYS A 235 -6.45 -31.84 -5.97
CA LYS A 235 -6.55 -33.23 -6.44
C LYS A 235 -5.44 -33.51 -7.43
N SER A 236 -5.04 -34.79 -7.56
CA SER A 236 -4.07 -35.19 -8.58
C SER A 236 -4.70 -35.08 -9.96
N ILE A 237 -4.06 -34.33 -10.85
CA ILE A 237 -4.49 -34.16 -12.24
C ILE A 237 -3.43 -34.75 -13.16
N GLN A 238 -3.87 -35.29 -14.29
CA GLN A 238 -2.98 -35.77 -15.34
C GLN A 238 -3.36 -35.07 -16.64
N LEU A 239 -2.46 -34.20 -17.12
CA LEU A 239 -2.70 -33.48 -18.37
C LEU A 239 -2.27 -34.35 -19.57
N PRO A 240 -2.98 -34.26 -20.70
CA PRO A 240 -2.61 -34.98 -21.91
C PRO A 240 -1.20 -34.60 -22.33
N ARG A 241 -0.37 -35.60 -22.59
CA ARG A 241 0.97 -35.44 -23.16
C ARG A 241 0.92 -35.74 -24.65
N SER A 242 1.73 -35.04 -25.45
CA SER A 242 1.89 -35.42 -26.84
C SER A 242 2.42 -36.85 -26.92
N LYS A 243 1.54 -37.74 -27.36
CA LYS A 243 1.87 -39.16 -27.56
C LYS A 243 2.84 -39.24 -28.73
N ASN A 244 3.96 -39.95 -28.55
CA ASN A 244 4.84 -40.30 -29.65
C ASN A 244 4.02 -41.03 -30.75
N LEU A 245 4.50 -41.03 -31.99
CA LEU A 245 3.79 -41.60 -33.15
C LEU A 245 3.28 -43.04 -32.92
N VAL A 246 3.99 -43.81 -32.08
CA VAL A 246 3.68 -45.18 -31.66
C VAL A 246 2.52 -45.24 -30.64
N ASP A 247 2.39 -44.25 -29.78
CA ASP A 247 1.33 -44.18 -28.78
C ASP A 247 0.03 -43.60 -29.36
N ARG A 248 0.12 -42.71 -30.36
CA ARG A 248 -1.03 -42.28 -31.19
C ARG A 248 -1.66 -43.44 -31.95
N THR A 249 -0.83 -44.36 -32.47
CA THR A 249 -1.33 -45.56 -33.15
C THR A 249 -1.95 -46.55 -32.18
N LYS A 250 -1.47 -46.65 -30.93
CA LYS A 250 -2.11 -47.48 -29.88
C LYS A 250 -3.42 -46.88 -29.36
N SER A 251 -3.52 -45.56 -29.21
CA SER A 251 -4.75 -44.91 -28.72
C SER A 251 -5.92 -45.05 -29.69
N LEU A 252 -5.65 -45.09 -30.99
CA LEU A 252 -6.65 -45.43 -32.03
C LEU A 252 -7.25 -46.84 -31.86
N PHE A 253 -6.61 -47.73 -31.10
CA PHE A 253 -7.11 -49.08 -30.80
C PHE A 253 -7.60 -49.26 -29.36
N SER A 254 -7.41 -48.28 -28.46
CA SER A 254 -7.72 -48.43 -27.03
C SER A 254 -9.02 -47.77 -26.56
N GLY A 255 -9.81 -47.17 -27.45
CA GLY A 255 -11.22 -46.83 -27.17
C GLY A 255 -11.48 -45.79 -26.07
N GLY A 256 -10.48 -45.00 -25.67
CA GLY A 256 -10.75 -43.78 -24.89
C GLY A 256 -11.41 -42.77 -25.82
N SER A 257 -12.62 -42.33 -25.49
CA SER A 257 -13.35 -41.39 -26.33
C SER A 257 -12.84 -39.96 -26.08
N GLU A 258 -12.73 -39.16 -27.14
CA GLU A 258 -12.40 -37.72 -27.02
C GLU A 258 -13.41 -36.98 -26.12
N GLU A 259 -14.64 -37.50 -26.02
CA GLU A 259 -15.69 -37.03 -25.12
C GLU A 259 -15.31 -37.17 -23.64
N GLU A 260 -14.70 -38.30 -23.22
CA GLU A 260 -14.23 -38.49 -21.83
C GLU A 260 -13.09 -37.51 -21.47
N GLU A 261 -12.18 -37.22 -22.40
CA GLU A 261 -11.11 -36.23 -22.16
C GLU A 261 -11.69 -34.81 -22.03
N GLN A 262 -12.67 -34.44 -22.87
CA GLN A 262 -13.36 -33.14 -22.79
C GLN A 262 -14.20 -32.97 -21.51
N GLU A 263 -14.90 -34.01 -21.07
CA GLU A 263 -15.64 -33.98 -19.80
C GLU A 263 -14.70 -33.75 -18.60
N ASN A 264 -13.53 -34.39 -18.60
CA ASN A 264 -12.52 -34.20 -17.56
C ASN A 264 -11.96 -32.76 -17.54
N PHE A 265 -11.71 -32.14 -18.69
CA PHE A 265 -11.24 -30.74 -18.72
C PHE A 265 -12.30 -29.77 -18.23
N GLN A 266 -13.57 -30.00 -18.56
CA GLN A 266 -14.64 -29.17 -18.02
C GLN A 266 -14.70 -29.26 -16.49
N GLU A 267 -14.57 -30.45 -15.91
CA GLU A 267 -14.53 -30.61 -14.45
C GLU A 267 -13.38 -29.78 -13.83
N TYR A 268 -12.22 -29.73 -14.50
CA TYR A 268 -11.09 -28.91 -14.05
C TYR A 268 -11.37 -27.41 -14.16
N ILE A 269 -11.97 -26.94 -15.25
CA ILE A 269 -12.35 -25.53 -15.44
C ILE A 269 -13.35 -25.10 -14.35
N ASP A 270 -14.35 -25.92 -14.08
CA ASP A 270 -15.36 -25.67 -13.04
C ASP A 270 -14.72 -25.68 -11.64
N SER A 271 -13.78 -26.60 -11.39
CA SER A 271 -13.05 -26.67 -10.11
C SER A 271 -12.12 -25.47 -9.90
N ILE A 272 -11.43 -24.99 -10.94
CA ILE A 272 -10.66 -23.75 -10.89
C ILE A 272 -11.59 -22.59 -10.52
N ARG A 273 -12.78 -22.53 -11.15
CA ARG A 273 -13.75 -21.48 -10.89
C ARG A 273 -14.24 -21.50 -9.46
N GLU A 274 -14.53 -22.68 -8.91
CA GLU A 274 -14.94 -22.83 -7.50
C GLU A 274 -13.88 -22.27 -6.55
N VAL A 275 -12.60 -22.60 -6.77
CA VAL A 275 -11.49 -22.08 -5.97
C VAL A 275 -11.40 -20.56 -6.04
N PHE A 276 -11.36 -19.98 -7.25
CA PHE A 276 -11.15 -18.54 -7.41
C PHE A 276 -12.40 -17.68 -7.26
N SER A 277 -13.59 -18.26 -7.06
CA SER A 277 -14.81 -17.51 -6.73
C SER A 277 -15.27 -17.69 -5.28
N GLY A 278 -14.66 -18.63 -4.54
CA GLY A 278 -14.98 -18.93 -3.15
C GLY A 278 -14.03 -18.31 -2.14
N GLU A 279 -14.20 -18.72 -0.87
CA GLU A 279 -13.36 -18.29 0.26
C GLU A 279 -11.90 -18.74 0.13
N ASP A 280 -11.63 -19.70 -0.75
CA ASP A 280 -10.30 -20.28 -0.96
C ASP A 280 -9.48 -19.57 -2.05
N ARG A 281 -9.99 -18.47 -2.64
CA ARG A 281 -9.34 -17.72 -3.73
C ARG A 281 -7.86 -17.44 -3.46
N TYR A 282 -7.56 -16.77 -2.35
CA TYR A 282 -6.19 -16.33 -2.04
C TYR A 282 -5.27 -17.49 -1.67
N LYS A 283 -5.79 -18.54 -1.02
CA LYS A 283 -5.04 -19.78 -0.79
C LYS A 283 -4.82 -20.56 -2.07
N GLY A 284 -5.74 -20.49 -3.03
CA GLY A 284 -5.58 -21.03 -4.37
C GLY A 284 -4.44 -20.34 -5.12
N ILE A 285 -4.37 -19.00 -5.05
CA ILE A 285 -3.28 -18.21 -5.62
C ILE A 285 -1.96 -18.57 -4.93
N GLU A 286 -1.95 -18.65 -3.60
CA GLU A 286 -0.78 -19.04 -2.81
C GLU A 286 -0.25 -20.42 -3.24
N ARG A 287 -1.13 -21.42 -3.40
CA ARG A 287 -0.78 -22.78 -3.86
C ARG A 287 -0.29 -22.80 -5.31
N LEU A 288 -0.87 -21.99 -6.19
CA LEU A 288 -0.41 -21.83 -7.56
C LEU A 288 1.03 -21.30 -7.59
N VAL A 289 1.28 -20.23 -6.84
CA VAL A 289 2.58 -19.55 -6.79
C VAL A 289 3.61 -20.35 -6.01
N GLU A 290 3.22 -21.14 -5.02
CA GLU A 290 4.13 -22.06 -4.33
C GLU A 290 4.79 -23.05 -5.32
N VAL A 291 4.06 -23.48 -6.35
CA VAL A 291 4.60 -24.37 -7.39
C VAL A 291 5.36 -23.61 -8.48
N LEU A 292 4.82 -22.47 -8.93
CA LEU A 292 5.37 -21.71 -10.07
C LEU A 292 6.43 -20.67 -9.68
N GLY A 293 6.53 -20.31 -8.41
CA GLY A 293 7.43 -19.31 -7.83
C GLY A 293 8.89 -19.43 -8.26
N PRO A 294 9.49 -20.63 -8.22
CA PRO A 294 10.88 -20.85 -8.63
C PRO A 294 11.13 -20.59 -10.13
N TYR A 295 10.06 -20.47 -10.91
CA TYR A 295 10.07 -20.25 -12.35
C TYR A 295 9.73 -18.79 -12.73
N ILE A 296 9.53 -17.91 -11.74
CA ILE A 296 9.41 -16.46 -11.93
C ILE A 296 10.83 -15.86 -11.94
N GLU A 297 11.24 -15.32 -13.08
CA GLU A 297 12.57 -14.73 -13.27
C GLU A 297 12.55 -13.23 -12.99
N LYS A 298 13.61 -12.69 -12.37
CA LYS A 298 13.71 -11.26 -12.03
C LYS A 298 13.60 -10.32 -13.25
N GLY A 299 14.06 -10.77 -14.41
CA GLY A 299 14.00 -10.05 -15.69
C GLY A 299 12.92 -10.57 -16.64
N MET A 300 11.99 -11.38 -16.13
CA MET A 300 10.84 -11.82 -16.91
C MET A 300 10.12 -10.57 -17.40
N PRO A 301 9.74 -10.47 -18.69
CA PRO A 301 8.96 -9.34 -19.16
C PRO A 301 7.74 -9.23 -18.23
N GLN A 302 7.74 -8.15 -17.44
CA GLN A 302 6.55 -7.68 -16.76
C GLN A 302 5.48 -7.67 -17.84
N GLY A 303 4.33 -8.32 -17.62
CA GLY A 303 3.27 -8.31 -18.61
C GLY A 303 3.10 -6.89 -19.14
N ARG A 304 3.35 -6.72 -20.45
CA ARG A 304 3.18 -5.46 -21.21
C ARG A 304 3.96 -4.25 -20.62
N THR A 305 5.25 -4.13 -20.93
CA THR A 305 6.11 -2.99 -20.50
C THR A 305 5.70 -1.64 -21.10
N ASP A 306 4.82 -1.66 -22.10
CA ASP A 306 4.27 -0.52 -22.84
C ASP A 306 2.95 0.00 -22.27
N ILE A 307 2.36 -0.66 -21.26
CA ILE A 307 1.00 -0.34 -20.76
C ILE A 307 1.01 0.33 -19.37
N GLN A 308 2.16 0.35 -18.69
CA GLN A 308 2.31 1.06 -17.42
C GLN A 308 2.12 2.60 -17.55
N GLY A 309 2.13 3.15 -18.77
CA GLY A 309 2.01 4.59 -19.00
C GLY A 309 0.59 5.15 -19.17
N ALA A 310 -0.47 4.34 -19.28
CA ALA A 310 -1.79 4.91 -19.64
C ALA A 310 -3.07 4.23 -19.07
N GLY A 311 -2.97 3.12 -18.35
CA GLY A 311 -4.18 2.51 -17.77
C GLY A 311 -3.86 1.37 -16.81
N ASN A 312 -3.95 1.68 -15.52
CA ASN A 312 -4.14 0.77 -14.38
C ASN A 312 -3.31 -0.52 -14.30
N GLY A 313 -2.13 -0.57 -14.90
CA GLY A 313 -1.04 -1.33 -14.28
C GLY A 313 -0.91 -0.77 -12.87
N VAL A 314 -1.33 -1.53 -11.85
CA VAL A 314 -1.13 -1.20 -10.43
C VAL A 314 0.28 -0.65 -10.34
N SER A 315 0.39 0.64 -10.06
CA SER A 315 1.68 1.31 -10.15
C SER A 315 2.65 0.57 -9.22
N PRO A 316 3.93 0.45 -9.56
CA PRO A 316 4.91 -0.21 -8.69
C PRO A 316 4.79 0.25 -7.22
N GLN A 317 4.40 1.52 -7.01
CA GLN A 317 4.09 2.11 -5.71
C GLN A 317 2.92 1.44 -4.98
N SER A 318 1.80 1.15 -5.64
CA SER A 318 0.66 0.45 -5.02
C SER A 318 0.97 -1.02 -4.68
N ILE A 319 1.71 -1.74 -5.53
CA ILE A 319 2.16 -3.10 -5.18
C ILE A 319 3.08 -3.04 -3.96
N LEU A 320 4.01 -2.08 -3.94
CA LEU A 320 4.89 -1.89 -2.80
C LEU A 320 4.10 -1.62 -1.52
N GLN A 321 3.11 -0.72 -1.55
CA GLN A 321 2.27 -0.43 -0.40
C GLN A 321 1.50 -1.67 0.10
N ASP A 322 0.93 -2.45 -0.83
CA ASP A 322 0.20 -3.68 -0.53
C ASP A 322 1.08 -4.73 0.15
N LEU A 323 2.34 -4.83 -0.28
CA LEU A 323 3.32 -5.78 0.25
C LEU A 323 3.94 -5.31 1.56
N LEU A 324 4.21 -4.01 1.73
CA LEU A 324 4.67 -3.47 3.01
C LEU A 324 3.65 -3.73 4.12
N ASP A 325 2.35 -3.76 3.82
CA ASP A 325 1.30 -4.14 4.78
C ASP A 325 1.37 -5.62 5.22
N ASP A 326 2.02 -6.48 4.44
CA ASP A 326 2.20 -7.92 4.71
C ASP A 326 3.58 -8.25 5.29
N MET A 327 4.49 -7.27 5.32
CA MET A 327 5.85 -7.41 5.86
C MET A 327 5.91 -7.06 7.35
N THR A 328 6.76 -7.77 8.10
CA THR A 328 7.12 -7.33 9.46
C THR A 328 8.00 -6.07 9.42
N PRO A 329 8.11 -5.30 10.51
CA PRO A 329 9.01 -4.14 10.55
C PRO A 329 10.46 -4.47 10.19
N GLU A 330 10.94 -5.66 10.57
CA GLU A 330 12.27 -6.15 10.23
C GLU A 330 12.42 -6.42 8.72
N GLU A 331 11.43 -7.05 8.10
CA GLU A 331 11.42 -7.28 6.64
C GLU A 331 11.33 -5.96 5.85
N GLN A 332 10.55 -4.98 6.34
CA GLN A 332 10.48 -3.64 5.74
C GLN A 332 11.83 -2.92 5.83
N ALA A 333 12.52 -3.05 6.96
CA ALA A 333 13.86 -2.48 7.15
C ALA A 333 14.88 -3.10 6.19
N GLU A 334 14.91 -4.44 6.11
CA GLU A 334 15.79 -5.16 5.18
C GLU A 334 15.52 -4.75 3.72
N PHE A 335 14.24 -4.65 3.31
CA PHE A 335 13.85 -4.17 2.00
C PHE A 335 14.44 -2.78 1.66
N VAL A 336 14.33 -1.83 2.60
CA VAL A 336 14.84 -0.46 2.41
C VAL A 336 16.36 -0.44 2.34
N THR A 337 17.04 -1.21 3.18
CA THR A 337 18.50 -1.34 3.14
C THR A 337 18.98 -1.91 1.81
N GLU A 338 18.32 -2.95 1.29
CA GLU A 338 18.66 -3.55 0.00
C GLU A 338 18.47 -2.60 -1.18
N LEU A 339 17.46 -1.72 -1.13
CA LEU A 339 17.29 -0.66 -2.12
C LEU A 339 18.44 0.35 -2.07
N ALA A 340 18.89 0.71 -0.87
CA ALA A 340 19.94 1.71 -0.68
C ALA A 340 21.35 1.19 -1.02
N GLU A 341 21.64 -0.07 -0.70
CA GLU A 341 22.93 -0.72 -0.98
C GLU A 341 23.05 -1.22 -2.44
N GLY A 342 21.92 -1.26 -3.16
CA GLY A 342 21.78 -1.84 -4.49
C GLY A 342 22.36 -1.00 -5.64
N GLU A 343 23.67 -0.70 -5.66
CA GLU A 343 24.33 -0.06 -6.83
C GLU A 343 24.30 -0.93 -8.12
N GLY A 344 23.91 -2.21 -8.03
CA GLY A 344 24.10 -3.20 -9.09
C GLY A 344 22.86 -3.78 -9.76
N LEU A 345 21.64 -3.57 -9.25
CA LEU A 345 20.44 -4.30 -9.74
C LEU A 345 19.43 -3.43 -10.51
N VAL A 346 19.58 -2.10 -10.50
CA VAL A 346 18.70 -1.15 -11.22
C VAL A 346 19.26 -0.74 -12.60
N GLN A 347 20.41 -1.28 -13.03
CA GLN A 347 20.90 -1.07 -14.41
C GLN A 347 20.07 -1.80 -15.49
N GLY A 348 19.08 -2.62 -15.10
CA GLY A 348 18.16 -3.29 -16.01
C GLY A 348 16.77 -2.67 -16.00
N LYS A 349 16.59 -1.54 -16.71
CA LYS A 349 15.35 -0.76 -16.89
C LYS A 349 14.98 0.12 -15.71
N LYS A 350 15.20 1.43 -15.92
CA LYS A 350 14.38 2.51 -15.38
C LYS A 350 12.92 2.02 -15.27
N PHE A 351 12.34 2.05 -14.07
CA PHE A 351 10.89 2.10 -13.91
C PHE A 351 10.46 3.42 -14.57
N GLY A 352 10.19 3.34 -15.88
CA GLY A 352 10.09 4.51 -16.73
C GLY A 352 8.74 5.18 -16.56
N ASP A 353 8.73 6.32 -15.86
CA ASP A 353 7.89 7.43 -16.30
C ASP A 353 8.46 7.90 -17.65
N GLY A 354 7.60 7.97 -18.66
CA GLY A 354 8.01 8.23 -20.03
C GLY A 354 8.77 9.55 -20.17
N GLU A 355 10.02 9.46 -20.62
CA GLU A 355 10.52 10.15 -21.82
C GLU A 355 11.97 9.72 -22.09
N ALA A 356 12.21 9.22 -23.30
CA ALA A 356 13.55 8.93 -23.79
C ALA A 356 14.16 10.22 -24.34
N ASN A 357 15.37 10.58 -23.89
CA ASN A 357 16.40 11.06 -24.82
C ASN A 357 17.83 10.84 -24.30
N SER A 358 18.60 10.23 -25.21
CA SER A 358 20.05 10.19 -25.44
C SER A 358 21.07 10.29 -24.29
N VAL A 359 21.79 9.18 -24.17
CA VAL A 359 23.21 9.01 -23.78
C VAL A 359 24.11 10.13 -24.31
N THR A 360 24.85 10.80 -23.42
CA THR A 360 26.34 10.84 -23.32
C THR A 360 26.73 11.94 -22.33
N ASP A 361 27.15 11.56 -21.12
CA ASP A 361 28.26 12.17 -20.37
C ASP A 361 28.56 11.31 -19.13
N TYR A 362 29.48 10.36 -19.33
CA TYR A 362 30.10 9.55 -18.29
C TYR A 362 31.18 10.42 -17.63
N GLU A 363 30.83 11.19 -16.60
CA GLU A 363 31.73 11.65 -15.53
C GLU A 363 30.93 12.51 -14.55
N LYS A 364 30.77 12.02 -13.30
CA LYS A 364 29.91 12.50 -12.19
C LYS A 364 28.43 12.11 -12.29
N SER A 365 28.11 10.84 -12.05
CA SER A 365 26.74 10.50 -11.64
C SER A 365 26.59 10.81 -10.16
N ASP A 366 26.15 12.02 -9.83
CA ASP A 366 25.37 12.21 -8.61
C ASP A 366 24.22 11.19 -8.69
N GLN A 367 24.22 10.18 -7.81
CA GLN A 367 23.19 9.15 -7.78
C GLN A 367 21.88 9.80 -7.35
N GLU A 368 21.11 10.29 -8.31
CA GLU A 368 19.72 10.66 -8.07
C GLU A 368 18.97 9.42 -7.60
N LEU A 369 18.46 9.46 -6.37
CA LEU A 369 17.51 8.46 -5.87
C LEU A 369 16.38 8.32 -6.88
N ASN A 370 16.08 7.09 -7.29
CA ASN A 370 14.96 6.85 -8.19
C ASN A 370 13.65 7.18 -7.47
N THR A 371 12.61 7.55 -8.20
CA THR A 371 11.28 7.89 -7.65
C THR A 371 10.71 6.76 -6.78
N LEU A 372 11.05 5.50 -7.09
CA LEU A 372 10.66 4.33 -6.30
C LEU A 372 11.36 4.30 -4.93
N ASP A 373 12.64 4.67 -4.86
CA ASP A 373 13.42 4.67 -3.62
C ASP A 373 12.86 5.73 -2.67
N VAL A 374 12.65 6.95 -3.18
CA VAL A 374 12.02 8.05 -2.43
C VAL A 374 10.65 7.65 -1.88
N PHE A 375 9.85 6.92 -2.67
CA PHE A 375 8.54 6.46 -2.24
C PHE A 375 8.61 5.34 -1.20
N ALA A 376 9.52 4.38 -1.35
CA ALA A 376 9.74 3.31 -0.38
C ALA A 376 10.12 3.87 0.99
N LEU A 377 10.99 4.87 1.00
CA LEU A 377 11.42 5.60 2.20
C LEU A 377 10.28 6.38 2.83
N HIS A 378 9.50 7.06 2.01
CA HIS A 378 8.31 7.78 2.45
C HIS A 378 7.36 6.87 3.21
N GLU A 379 7.02 5.72 2.62
CA GLU A 379 6.13 4.75 3.25
C GLU A 379 6.77 4.10 4.48
N PHE A 380 8.07 3.79 4.44
CA PHE A 380 8.78 3.24 5.60
C PHE A 380 8.70 4.18 6.82
N TYR A 381 9.11 5.44 6.69
CA TYR A 381 9.11 6.38 7.82
C TYR A 381 7.69 6.73 8.27
N LYS A 382 6.73 6.81 7.34
CA LYS A 382 5.31 6.99 7.65
C LYS A 382 4.74 5.84 8.48
N ARG A 383 5.21 4.61 8.30
CA ARG A 383 4.75 3.44 9.09
C ARG A 383 5.50 3.28 10.41
N ASN A 384 6.77 3.65 10.42
CA ASN A 384 7.69 3.34 11.52
C ASN A 384 8.05 4.56 12.38
N HIS A 385 7.42 5.72 12.18
CA HIS A 385 7.60 6.88 13.06
C HIS A 385 7.10 6.62 14.49
N PRO A 386 7.64 7.31 15.51
CA PRO A 386 7.21 7.12 16.89
C PRO A 386 5.74 7.53 17.05
N GLN A 387 4.97 6.76 17.83
CA GLN A 387 3.54 7.01 17.99
C GLN A 387 3.27 8.40 18.58
N VAL A 388 2.52 9.21 17.85
CA VAL A 388 2.05 10.51 18.30
C VAL A 388 0.71 10.34 19.00
N ARG A 389 0.64 10.68 20.29
CA ARG A 389 -0.63 10.80 21.02
C ARG A 389 -0.90 12.23 21.40
N ILE A 390 -1.77 12.90 20.65
CA ILE A 390 -2.22 14.26 21.00
C ILE A 390 -3.22 14.16 22.16
N VAL A 391 -2.75 14.50 23.36
CA VAL A 391 -3.59 14.64 24.56
C VAL A 391 -4.07 16.09 24.64
N GLY A 392 -5.08 16.44 23.86
CA GLY A 392 -5.63 17.79 23.77
C GLY A 392 -6.90 17.80 22.93
N GLY A 393 -7.71 18.87 22.99
CA GLY A 393 -8.98 18.93 22.26
C GLY A 393 -10.15 18.15 22.89
N ASN A 394 -9.89 17.37 23.94
CA ASN A 394 -10.91 16.77 24.79
C ASN A 394 -11.07 17.58 26.07
N LYS A 395 -12.33 17.90 26.40
CA LYS A 395 -12.76 18.53 27.64
C LYS A 395 -12.26 17.75 28.87
N ILE A 396 -11.32 18.30 29.61
CA ILE A 396 -10.84 17.68 30.87
C ILE A 396 -11.84 18.04 31.96
N GLY A 397 -12.44 17.01 32.57
CA GLY A 397 -13.34 17.18 33.69
C GLY A 397 -12.59 17.46 34.99
N GLU A 398 -12.58 18.70 35.44
CA GLU A 398 -12.05 19.10 36.74
C GLU A 398 -13.14 19.03 37.82
N SER A 399 -12.83 18.36 38.93
CA SER A 399 -13.75 18.24 40.07
C SER A 399 -13.76 19.53 40.90
N VAL A 400 -14.78 20.35 40.76
CA VAL A 400 -14.97 21.58 41.55
C VAL A 400 -16.01 21.39 42.66
N VAL A 401 -15.82 22.06 43.80
CA VAL A 401 -16.80 22.03 44.90
C VAL A 401 -17.92 23.01 44.60
N VAL A 402 -19.10 22.50 44.24
CA VAL A 402 -20.29 23.31 43.88
C VAL A 402 -21.21 23.60 45.07
N GLY A 403 -20.95 23.01 46.23
CA GLY A 403 -21.72 23.28 47.44
C GLY A 403 -21.33 22.40 48.61
N LYS A 404 -22.06 22.52 49.72
CA LYS A 404 -21.89 21.69 50.91
C LYS A 404 -23.22 21.04 51.28
N ARG A 405 -23.23 19.72 51.47
CA ARG A 405 -24.41 18.97 51.93
C ARG A 405 -24.24 18.56 53.38
N GLU A 406 -25.23 18.89 54.20
CA GLU A 406 -25.32 18.37 55.57
C GLU A 406 -25.80 16.92 55.55
N TYR A 407 -25.15 16.06 56.33
CA TYR A 407 -25.54 14.67 56.53
C TYR A 407 -25.30 14.25 57.98
N TRP A 408 -26.11 13.32 58.46
CA TRP A 408 -25.98 12.77 59.81
C TRP A 408 -25.04 11.58 59.78
N ASP A 409 -24.02 11.61 60.63
CA ASP A 409 -23.01 10.57 60.78
C ASP A 409 -23.20 9.86 62.12
N LEU A 410 -23.13 8.54 62.14
CA LEU A 410 -23.30 7.77 63.38
C LEU A 410 -22.02 7.92 64.22
N LYS A 411 -22.13 8.64 65.33
CA LYS A 411 -21.01 8.91 66.23
C LYS A 411 -20.76 7.74 67.17
N ASN A 412 -21.82 7.26 67.82
CA ASN A 412 -21.76 6.19 68.80
C ASN A 412 -22.98 5.28 68.69
N SER A 413 -22.80 4.02 69.06
CA SER A 413 -23.88 3.04 69.18
C SER A 413 -23.64 2.21 70.44
N THR A 414 -24.49 2.36 71.45
CA THR A 414 -24.36 1.68 72.75
C THR A 414 -25.54 0.74 72.97
N VAL A 415 -25.27 -0.47 73.46
CA VAL A 415 -26.33 -1.41 73.87
C VAL A 415 -26.64 -1.19 75.34
N LEU A 416 -27.92 -1.05 75.65
CA LEU A 416 -28.48 -0.77 76.96
C LEU A 416 -29.33 -1.96 77.42
N THR A 417 -29.21 -2.32 78.69
CA THR A 417 -30.18 -3.20 79.36
C THR A 417 -31.46 -2.42 79.69
N GLN A 418 -32.54 -3.13 80.01
CA GLN A 418 -33.82 -2.52 80.41
C GLN A 418 -33.69 -1.54 81.59
N ASP A 419 -32.86 -1.87 82.58
CA ASP A 419 -32.57 -0.98 83.72
C ASP A 419 -31.85 0.29 83.29
N GLN A 420 -30.91 0.19 82.35
CA GLN A 420 -30.18 1.34 81.82
C GLN A 420 -31.08 2.21 80.94
N LEU A 421 -31.98 1.60 80.15
CA LEU A 421 -32.94 2.31 79.32
C LEU A 421 -33.89 3.17 80.15
N SER A 422 -34.29 2.72 81.35
CA SER A 422 -35.17 3.48 82.26
C SER A 422 -34.62 4.87 82.65
N ARG A 423 -33.30 5.07 82.48
CA ARG A 423 -32.60 6.33 82.79
C ARG A 423 -32.47 7.25 81.58
N VAL A 424 -32.92 6.82 80.39
CA VAL A 424 -32.84 7.57 79.14
C VAL A 424 -34.15 8.31 78.88
N ASN A 425 -34.07 9.55 78.38
CA ASN A 425 -35.26 10.33 78.04
C ASN A 425 -35.88 9.85 76.71
N LEU A 426 -36.77 8.86 76.80
CA LEU A 426 -37.43 8.24 75.64
C LEU A 426 -38.28 9.22 74.83
N GLY A 427 -38.88 10.23 75.48
CA GLY A 427 -39.68 11.25 74.78
C GLY A 427 -38.83 12.10 73.83
N ARG A 428 -37.61 12.47 74.24
CA ARG A 428 -36.68 13.21 73.39
C ARG A 428 -36.17 12.37 72.21
N ILE A 429 -35.94 11.07 72.43
CA ILE A 429 -35.54 10.13 71.39
C ILE A 429 -36.65 9.96 70.35
N ASP A 430 -37.90 9.76 70.77
CA ASP A 430 -39.03 9.60 69.85
C ASP A 430 -39.22 10.85 68.96
N ILE A 431 -39.11 12.06 69.54
CA ILE A 431 -39.18 13.32 68.78
C ILE A 431 -38.07 13.40 67.73
N LEU A 432 -36.83 13.09 68.11
CA LEU A 432 -35.68 13.14 67.20
C LEU A 432 -35.80 12.11 66.08
N GLN A 433 -36.20 10.88 66.42
CA GLN A 433 -36.39 9.79 65.47
C GLN A 433 -37.51 10.08 64.46
N ARG A 434 -38.63 10.67 64.88
CA ARG A 434 -39.68 11.11 63.95
C ARG A 434 -39.22 12.26 63.04
N ARG A 435 -38.47 13.21 63.58
CA ARG A 435 -38.04 14.42 62.84
C ARG A 435 -36.94 14.12 61.82
N THR A 436 -35.93 13.33 62.19
CA THR A 436 -34.80 13.04 61.31
C THR A 436 -34.98 11.75 60.50
N ARG A 437 -35.95 10.91 60.88
CA ARG A 437 -36.16 9.54 60.37
C ARG A 437 -34.97 8.60 60.60
N LEU A 438 -34.04 8.96 61.47
CA LEU A 438 -32.90 8.12 61.84
C LEU A 438 -33.26 7.24 63.04
N PRO A 439 -32.78 5.99 63.10
CA PRO A 439 -33.07 5.11 64.22
C PRO A 439 -32.17 5.44 65.42
N TRP A 440 -32.64 6.33 66.29
CA TRP A 440 -31.94 6.72 67.52
C TRP A 440 -32.03 5.62 68.59
N LEU A 441 -33.14 4.87 68.66
CA LEU A 441 -33.27 3.73 69.56
C LEU A 441 -33.89 2.55 68.83
N ILE A 442 -33.23 1.39 68.93
CA ILE A 442 -33.63 0.14 68.26
C ILE A 442 -33.80 -0.94 69.32
N ASP A 443 -34.95 -1.61 69.35
CA ASP A 443 -35.13 -2.81 70.16
C ASP A 443 -34.39 -3.99 69.50
N LEU A 444 -33.53 -4.66 70.26
CA LEU A 444 -32.76 -5.82 69.79
C LEU A 444 -33.39 -7.16 70.21
N GLY A 445 -34.44 -7.13 71.03
CA GLY A 445 -35.03 -8.30 71.68
C GLY A 445 -34.33 -8.65 73.01
N ASN A 446 -34.91 -9.61 73.74
CA ASN A 446 -34.39 -10.13 75.02
C ASN A 446 -34.16 -9.05 76.11
N GLY A 447 -34.95 -7.97 76.09
CA GLY A 447 -34.84 -6.88 77.07
C GLY A 447 -33.62 -5.97 76.88
N THR A 448 -33.05 -5.93 75.68
CA THR A 448 -31.90 -5.07 75.33
C THR A 448 -32.19 -4.12 74.17
N PHE A 449 -31.58 -2.94 74.18
CA PHE A 449 -31.86 -1.86 73.25
C PHE A 449 -30.57 -1.22 72.75
N ARG A 450 -30.50 -0.82 71.49
CA ARG A 450 -29.36 -0.06 70.93
C ARG A 450 -29.71 1.41 70.82
N LEU A 451 -28.96 2.25 71.53
CA LEU A 451 -29.01 3.71 71.44
C LEU A 451 -27.93 4.20 70.48
N ASN A 452 -28.35 4.84 69.39
CA ASN A 452 -27.49 5.46 68.39
C ASN A 452 -27.45 6.97 68.58
N GLU A 453 -26.25 7.54 68.57
CA GLU A 453 -26.01 8.97 68.60
C GLU A 453 -25.48 9.45 67.26
N TYR A 454 -26.14 10.45 66.67
CA TYR A 454 -25.75 11.02 65.39
C TYR A 454 -25.19 12.43 65.56
N GLU A 455 -24.17 12.77 64.76
CA GLU A 455 -23.66 14.14 64.63
C GLU A 455 -23.87 14.66 63.21
N LEU A 456 -24.23 15.94 63.08
CA LEU A 456 -24.45 16.57 61.77
C LEU A 456 -23.10 17.04 61.21
N LYS A 457 -22.67 16.47 60.09
CA LYS A 457 -21.44 16.83 59.36
C LYS A 457 -21.76 17.49 58.02
N LYS A 458 -20.80 18.24 57.48
CA LYS A 458 -20.84 18.83 56.14
C LYS A 458 -19.85 18.12 55.25
N ARG A 459 -20.27 17.70 54.06
CA ARG A 459 -19.36 17.26 52.99
C ARG A 459 -19.51 18.14 51.76
N ASP A 460 -18.40 18.36 51.08
CA ASP A 460 -18.38 19.06 49.80
C ASP A 460 -19.11 18.23 48.74
N ILE A 461 -19.97 18.90 47.98
CA ILE A 461 -20.57 18.37 46.76
C ILE A 461 -19.62 18.74 45.64
N LYS A 462 -19.04 17.73 45.00
CA LYS A 462 -18.15 17.90 43.85
C LYS A 462 -18.96 17.72 42.56
N ASP A 463 -18.72 18.59 41.58
CA ASP A 463 -19.23 18.48 40.21
C ASP A 463 -18.05 18.53 39.23
N ILE A 464 -18.26 18.06 38.00
CA ILE A 464 -17.22 18.01 36.97
C ILE A 464 -17.42 19.19 36.03
N VAL A 465 -16.50 20.16 36.07
CA VAL A 465 -16.45 21.25 35.08
C VAL A 465 -15.46 20.86 34.00
N TYR A 466 -15.90 20.92 32.76
CA TYR A 466 -15.10 20.61 31.60
C TYR A 466 -14.33 21.84 31.12
N VAL A 467 -12.99 21.79 31.20
CA VAL A 467 -12.09 22.85 30.71
C VAL A 467 -11.55 22.44 29.33
N ASP A 468 -11.68 23.33 28.34
CA ASP A 468 -11.15 23.11 26.99
C ASP A 468 -9.62 23.35 26.98
N GLN A 469 -8.82 22.30 26.79
CA GLN A 469 -7.43 22.48 26.34
C GLN A 469 -7.45 22.77 24.83
N GLN A 470 -7.27 24.04 24.46
CA GLN A 470 -7.15 24.45 23.06
C GLN A 470 -5.83 23.92 22.48
N ILE A 471 -5.91 23.07 21.46
CA ILE A 471 -4.77 22.74 20.59
C ILE A 471 -4.55 23.95 19.67
N ASP A 472 -3.33 24.45 19.57
CA ASP A 472 -3.01 25.61 18.74
C ASP A 472 -1.99 25.30 17.63
N VAL A 473 -2.47 24.60 16.60
CA VAL A 473 -1.69 24.17 15.42
C VAL A 473 -1.21 25.38 14.60
N PRO A 474 0.08 25.46 14.21
CA PRO A 474 0.61 26.50 13.32
C PRO A 474 0.00 26.42 11.92
N ASP A 475 0.02 27.54 11.19
CA ASP A 475 -0.42 27.57 9.79
C ASP A 475 0.65 26.93 8.88
N ILE A 476 1.92 27.17 9.18
CA ILE A 476 3.07 26.68 8.41
C ILE A 476 4.17 26.21 9.38
N THR A 477 4.69 25.02 9.14
CA THR A 477 5.88 24.50 9.82
C THR A 477 7.04 24.45 8.83
N GLU A 478 8.13 25.14 9.16
CA GLU A 478 9.38 25.13 8.39
C GLU A 478 10.41 24.28 9.12
N LEU A 479 10.83 23.19 8.48
CA LEU A 479 11.83 22.26 8.98
C LEU A 479 13.16 22.56 8.31
N TYR A 480 14.14 23.03 9.08
CA TYR A 480 15.52 23.19 8.66
C TYR A 480 16.29 21.96 9.12
N VAL A 481 16.64 21.10 8.18
CA VAL A 481 17.20 19.77 8.43
C VAL A 481 18.65 19.73 7.96
N ASP A 482 19.53 19.42 8.89
CA ASP A 482 20.96 19.23 8.63
C ASP A 482 21.16 17.87 7.95
N SER A 483 21.73 17.86 6.74
CA SER A 483 22.13 16.65 6.02
C SER A 483 23.65 16.58 5.80
N SER A 484 24.43 17.30 6.62
CA SER A 484 25.88 17.26 6.57
C SER A 484 26.41 15.84 6.85
N GLY A 485 27.66 15.59 6.45
CA GLY A 485 28.27 14.27 6.60
C GLY A 485 28.27 13.74 8.03
N SER A 486 28.30 14.62 9.04
CA SER A 486 28.30 14.25 10.46
C SER A 486 26.95 13.73 10.96
N MET A 487 25.89 13.90 10.17
CA MET A 487 24.58 13.30 10.44
C MET A 487 24.54 11.79 10.13
N TYR A 488 25.53 11.30 9.36
CA TYR A 488 25.73 9.89 8.98
C TYR A 488 26.96 9.34 9.72
N GLN A 489 26.75 8.49 10.73
CA GLN A 489 27.80 8.06 11.67
C GLN A 489 28.94 7.30 10.97
N ASP A 490 30.13 7.89 10.79
CA ASP A 490 31.39 7.30 10.24
C ASP A 490 31.29 6.49 8.92
N SER A 491 30.08 6.22 8.40
CA SER A 491 29.82 5.58 7.13
C SER A 491 29.79 6.66 6.07
N SER A 492 30.73 6.59 5.14
CA SER A 492 30.70 7.38 3.90
C SER A 492 29.48 7.10 3.02
N ASN A 493 28.63 6.15 3.41
CA ASN A 493 27.46 5.71 2.67
C ASN A 493 26.21 6.12 3.43
N PHE A 494 25.30 6.71 2.68
CA PHE A 494 23.96 7.03 3.10
C PHE A 494 23.23 5.74 3.51
N GLY A 495 22.78 5.66 4.77
CA GLY A 495 22.04 4.53 5.32
C GLY A 495 20.65 4.94 5.81
N PHE A 496 19.67 4.06 5.68
CA PHE A 496 18.32 4.23 6.23
C PHE A 496 18.07 3.17 7.30
N ASN A 497 17.34 3.52 8.36
CA ASN A 497 17.10 2.64 9.51
C ASN A 497 18.39 2.09 10.13
N ASP A 498 19.49 2.82 9.96
CA ASP A 498 20.82 2.48 10.47
C ASP A 498 21.06 3.01 11.89
N GLY A 499 20.09 3.74 12.45
CA GLY A 499 20.19 4.41 13.74
C GLY A 499 21.12 5.63 13.72
N SER A 500 21.49 6.14 12.54
CA SER A 500 22.21 7.39 12.39
C SER A 500 21.40 8.59 12.90
N ARG A 501 22.06 9.76 13.03
CA ARG A 501 21.38 10.99 13.47
C ARG A 501 20.34 11.41 12.43
N TRP A 502 20.64 11.20 11.15
CA TRP A 502 19.72 11.42 10.05
C TRP A 502 18.50 10.51 10.07
N ASP A 503 18.70 9.22 10.35
CA ASP A 503 17.61 8.26 10.48
C ASP A 503 16.66 8.62 11.65
N MET A 504 17.24 8.99 12.80
CA MET A 504 16.49 9.52 13.94
C MET A 504 15.68 10.78 13.57
N LEU A 505 16.30 11.72 12.85
CA LEU A 505 15.66 12.94 12.38
C LEU A 505 14.47 12.64 11.45
N SER A 506 14.65 11.74 10.49
CA SER A 506 13.60 11.32 9.56
C SER A 506 12.37 10.77 10.30
N HIS A 507 12.57 9.87 11.27
CA HIS A 507 11.48 9.39 12.14
C HIS A 507 10.74 10.51 12.87
N VAL A 508 11.46 11.52 13.36
CA VAL A 508 10.85 12.65 14.09
C VAL A 508 10.07 13.57 13.15
N ILE A 509 10.57 13.83 11.94
CA ILE A 509 9.86 14.63 10.94
C ILE A 509 8.51 14.00 10.61
N TYR A 510 8.46 12.68 10.42
CA TYR A 510 7.19 11.98 10.18
C TYR A 510 6.28 12.01 11.41
N GLY A 511 6.83 11.94 12.62
CA GLY A 511 6.06 12.20 13.84
C GLY A 511 5.48 13.62 13.89
N PHE A 512 6.23 14.65 13.50
CA PHE A 512 5.68 16.01 13.42
C PHE A 512 4.60 16.13 12.34
N ALA A 513 4.81 15.55 11.18
CA ALA A 513 3.82 15.55 10.10
C ALA A 513 2.53 14.85 10.53
N ASP A 514 2.60 13.67 11.17
CA ASP A 514 1.43 12.98 11.71
C ASP A 514 0.70 13.83 12.76
N ALA A 515 1.44 14.46 13.66
CA ALA A 515 0.84 15.30 14.68
C ALA A 515 0.16 16.55 14.12
N LEU A 516 0.78 17.21 13.14
CA LEU A 516 0.18 18.35 12.45
C LEU A 516 -1.08 17.90 11.69
N HIS A 517 -1.04 16.73 11.09
CA HIS A 517 -2.17 16.14 10.38
C HIS A 517 -3.35 15.83 11.33
N GLN A 518 -3.09 15.13 12.44
CA GLN A 518 -4.09 14.83 13.47
C GLN A 518 -4.63 16.09 14.16
N GLY A 519 -3.73 17.00 14.56
CA GLY A 519 -4.07 18.26 15.20
C GLY A 519 -4.89 19.16 14.29
N GLY A 520 -4.43 19.32 13.03
CA GLY A 520 -5.12 20.12 12.00
C GLY A 520 -6.55 19.65 11.76
N ARG A 521 -6.76 18.34 11.63
CA ARG A 521 -8.11 17.74 11.54
C ARG A 521 -8.96 18.04 12.77
N THR A 522 -8.39 17.95 13.96
CA THR A 522 -9.10 18.19 15.24
C THR A 522 -9.60 19.63 15.36
N VAL A 523 -8.82 20.61 14.87
CA VAL A 523 -9.19 22.05 14.95
C VAL A 523 -9.74 22.62 13.64
N GLY A 524 -9.91 21.80 12.59
CA GLY A 524 -10.40 22.24 11.29
C GLY A 524 -9.42 23.14 10.51
N LYS A 525 -8.11 23.03 10.75
CA LYS A 525 -7.06 23.73 10.01
C LYS A 525 -6.37 22.81 9.00
N LYS A 526 -5.83 23.40 7.93
CA LYS A 526 -4.98 22.73 6.94
C LYS A 526 -3.54 23.23 7.05
N PRO A 527 -2.76 22.72 8.00
CA PRO A 527 -1.38 23.15 8.17
C PRO A 527 -0.56 22.81 6.92
N LYS A 528 0.47 23.61 6.69
CA LYS A 528 1.46 23.38 5.63
C LYS A 528 2.82 23.02 6.21
N ILE A 529 3.60 22.30 5.43
CA ILE A 529 4.97 21.92 5.75
C ILE A 529 5.89 22.43 4.63
N LYS A 530 7.08 22.87 5.01
CA LYS A 530 8.16 23.25 4.10
C LYS A 530 9.47 22.69 4.65
N ILE A 531 10.25 22.04 3.81
CA ILE A 531 11.54 21.45 4.19
C ILE A 531 12.66 22.25 3.56
N HIS A 532 13.65 22.58 4.38
CA HIS A 532 14.89 23.25 4.05
C HIS A 532 16.01 22.30 4.41
N ASN A 533 16.53 21.59 3.41
CA ASN A 533 17.66 20.69 3.62
C ASN A 533 18.95 21.47 3.44
N PHE A 534 19.83 21.49 4.44
CA PHE A 534 21.08 22.22 4.42
C PHE A 534 22.28 21.34 4.73
N ALA A 535 23.37 21.56 3.97
CA ALA A 535 24.71 21.08 4.27
C ALA A 535 25.75 21.91 3.52
N ASP A 536 26.15 21.57 2.29
CA ASP A 536 27.00 22.46 1.47
C ASP A 536 26.23 23.58 0.79
N SER A 537 24.98 23.34 0.44
CA SER A 537 24.03 24.37 0.02
C SER A 537 22.71 24.17 0.78
N GLN A 538 21.75 25.07 0.58
CA GLN A 538 20.40 24.90 1.12
C GLN A 538 19.42 24.74 -0.04
N GLU A 539 18.83 23.56 -0.15
CA GLU A 539 17.69 23.28 -1.02
C GLU A 539 16.40 23.46 -0.22
N SER A 540 15.34 23.95 -0.85
CA SER A 540 14.09 24.25 -0.15
C SER A 540 12.89 23.84 -0.99
N SER A 541 11.96 23.11 -0.37
CA SER A 541 10.72 22.69 -1.02
C SER A 541 9.74 23.87 -1.17
N GLU A 542 8.73 23.71 -2.00
CA GLU A 542 7.52 24.53 -1.88
C GLU A 542 6.78 24.20 -0.57
N ALA A 543 5.96 25.16 -0.10
CA ALA A 543 5.12 24.94 1.06
C ALA A 543 3.82 24.23 0.66
N ILE A 544 3.77 22.92 0.87
CA ILE A 544 2.62 22.07 0.55
C ILE A 544 1.77 21.81 1.80
N SER A 545 0.54 21.36 1.62
CA SER A 545 -0.28 20.91 2.75
C SER A 545 0.29 19.64 3.36
N VAL A 546 0.09 19.46 4.68
CA VAL A 546 0.49 18.21 5.35
C VAL A 546 -0.26 17.00 4.76
N ASP A 547 -1.48 17.18 4.25
CA ASP A 547 -2.24 16.14 3.54
C ASP A 547 -1.54 15.72 2.23
N GLU A 548 -0.94 16.65 1.49
CA GLU A 548 -0.17 16.37 0.26
C GLU A 548 1.12 15.65 0.60
N PHE A 549 1.85 16.12 1.61
CA PHE A 549 3.02 15.41 2.14
C PHE A 549 2.69 13.96 2.49
N TRP A 550 1.60 13.72 3.25
CA TRP A 550 1.22 12.38 3.70
C TRP A 550 0.88 11.41 2.56
N LYS A 551 0.46 11.94 1.40
CA LYS A 551 0.17 11.18 0.18
C LYS A 551 1.44 10.81 -0.62
N GLY A 552 2.61 11.29 -0.22
CA GLY A 552 3.88 10.98 -0.87
C GLY A 552 4.24 11.96 -1.98
N ASP A 553 4.20 13.26 -1.70
CA ASP A 553 4.72 14.28 -2.62
C ASP A 553 6.19 14.01 -2.94
N THR A 554 6.48 13.64 -4.19
CA THR A 554 7.80 13.16 -4.59
C THR A 554 8.85 14.27 -4.60
N ASP A 555 8.46 15.52 -4.87
CA ASP A 555 9.40 16.63 -5.00
C ASP A 555 9.91 17.07 -3.62
N LEU A 556 9.01 17.19 -2.64
CA LEU A 556 9.41 17.46 -1.26
C LEU A 556 10.19 16.27 -0.67
N SER A 557 9.75 15.02 -0.89
CA SER A 557 10.45 13.84 -0.36
C SER A 557 11.84 13.65 -0.98
N LYS A 558 12.05 14.05 -2.24
CA LYS A 558 13.40 14.10 -2.85
C LYS A 558 14.31 15.06 -2.10
N ILE A 559 13.83 16.25 -1.76
CA ILE A 559 14.60 17.23 -0.96
C ILE A 559 14.88 16.66 0.44
N LEU A 560 13.91 15.98 1.04
CA LEU A 560 14.08 15.37 2.36
C LEU A 560 15.09 14.22 2.33
N PHE A 561 15.10 13.34 1.33
CA PHE A 561 15.92 12.13 1.34
C PHE A 561 17.20 12.21 0.51
N LYS A 562 17.52 13.37 -0.06
CA LYS A 562 18.77 13.61 -0.79
C LYS A 562 19.76 14.37 0.12
N PRO A 563 20.77 13.71 0.68
CA PRO A 563 21.81 14.40 1.44
C PRO A 563 22.62 15.27 0.50
N GLU A 564 22.99 16.44 0.98
CA GLU A 564 24.09 17.17 0.39
C GLU A 564 25.35 16.90 1.23
N ASN A 565 26.14 15.89 0.86
CA ASN A 565 27.36 15.60 1.61
C ASN A 565 28.38 16.73 1.45
N GLY A 566 28.64 17.50 2.52
CA GLY A 566 29.76 18.46 2.58
C GLY A 566 29.79 19.36 3.82
N TYR A 567 30.92 20.07 3.99
CA TYR A 567 31.27 20.93 5.15
C TYR A 567 31.70 22.36 4.76
N SER A 568 31.57 22.72 3.50
CA SER A 568 32.20 23.87 2.87
C SER A 568 31.42 25.17 3.11
N VAL A 569 30.08 25.12 3.27
CA VAL A 569 29.24 26.34 3.29
C VAL A 569 27.99 26.34 4.20
N GLU A 570 27.69 25.37 5.08
CA GLU A 570 26.45 25.14 5.93
C GLU A 570 25.63 26.35 6.49
N ASP A 571 25.23 27.32 5.67
CA ASP A 571 24.56 28.52 6.14
C ASP A 571 23.10 28.18 6.25
N ILE A 572 22.59 28.15 7.49
CA ILE A 572 21.17 27.98 7.71
C ILE A 572 20.51 29.29 7.22
N ASN A 573 20.07 29.30 5.98
CA ASN A 573 19.46 30.45 5.36
C ASN A 573 17.99 30.52 5.78
N ILE A 574 17.80 30.84 7.07
CA ILE A 574 16.48 30.99 7.66
C ILE A 574 15.85 32.25 7.07
N THR A 575 14.77 32.06 6.31
CA THR A 575 14.08 33.17 5.64
C THR A 575 13.08 33.79 6.61
N PRO A 576 13.23 35.07 7.02
CA PRO A 576 12.24 35.70 7.88
C PRO A 576 11.00 36.12 7.09
N TYR A 577 9.83 35.69 7.57
CA TYR A 577 8.55 36.14 7.04
C TYR A 577 7.86 37.06 8.05
N THR A 578 7.28 38.16 7.56
CA THR A 578 6.50 39.13 8.34
C THR A 578 5.02 39.09 7.99
N ASP A 579 4.55 37.93 7.49
CA ASP A 579 3.14 37.73 7.20
C ASP A 579 2.31 37.48 8.47
N LYS A 580 1.00 37.37 8.29
CA LYS A 580 0.06 37.15 9.41
C LYS A 580 -0.06 35.68 9.81
N HIS A 581 0.71 34.79 9.19
CA HIS A 581 0.62 33.36 9.44
C HIS A 581 1.34 33.01 10.74
N LYS A 582 0.76 32.08 11.51
CA LYS A 582 1.45 31.47 12.65
C LYS A 582 2.46 30.47 12.12
N ARG A 583 3.75 30.68 12.39
CA ARG A 583 4.84 29.86 11.85
C ARG A 583 5.61 29.16 12.97
N ALA A 584 5.96 27.90 12.75
CA ALA A 584 6.92 27.18 13.58
C ALA A 584 8.19 26.93 12.77
N TYR A 585 9.33 27.43 13.25
CA TYR A 585 10.65 27.19 12.69
C TYR A 585 11.31 26.12 13.55
N ILE A 586 11.51 24.94 12.98
CA ILE A 586 12.18 23.82 13.65
C ILE A 586 13.53 23.64 12.97
N VAL A 587 14.60 23.91 13.72
CA VAL A 587 15.97 23.67 13.27
C VAL A 587 16.47 22.39 13.92
N VAL A 588 16.95 21.45 13.10
CA VAL A 588 17.59 20.23 13.57
C VAL A 588 18.99 20.11 12.98
N THR A 589 19.98 19.98 13.85
CA THR A 589 21.40 19.86 13.52
C THR A 589 22.11 18.99 14.55
N ASP A 590 23.35 18.59 14.30
CA ASP A 590 24.19 17.98 15.33
C ASP A 590 25.03 18.98 16.15
N GLY A 591 24.89 20.27 15.82
CA GLY A 591 25.57 21.38 16.48
C GLY A 591 27.01 21.60 16.01
N GLN A 592 27.54 20.78 15.10
CA GLN A 592 28.90 20.90 14.57
C GLN A 592 28.98 21.91 13.43
N LEU A 593 28.77 23.19 13.76
CA LEU A 593 28.97 24.28 12.81
C LEU A 593 30.48 24.53 12.63
N VAL A 594 31.11 23.92 11.62
CA VAL A 594 32.58 23.78 11.47
C VAL A 594 33.33 25.12 11.26
N LEU A 595 32.62 26.22 10.96
CA LEU A 595 33.23 27.53 10.63
C LEU A 595 33.17 28.53 11.80
N GLU A 596 34.32 29.17 12.11
CA GLU A 596 34.47 30.16 13.18
C GLU A 596 33.50 31.36 13.03
N GLY A 597 32.80 31.72 14.12
CA GLY A 597 31.84 32.84 14.18
C GLY A 597 30.44 32.56 13.61
N ARG A 598 30.19 31.32 13.16
CA ARG A 598 28.90 30.89 12.60
C ARG A 598 27.84 30.66 13.67
N THR A 599 28.21 30.01 14.77
CA THR A 599 27.32 29.72 15.90
C THR A 599 26.61 30.99 16.40
N GLU A 600 27.36 32.09 16.58
CA GLU A 600 26.79 33.37 16.99
C GLU A 600 25.91 34.01 15.92
N ARG A 601 26.24 33.83 14.64
CA ARG A 601 25.46 34.34 13.51
C ARG A 601 24.11 33.64 13.41
N GLU A 602 24.08 32.32 13.45
CA GLU A 602 22.85 31.52 13.37
C GLU A 602 22.00 31.74 14.63
N ALA A 603 22.62 31.77 15.81
CA ALA A 603 21.93 32.13 17.04
C ALA A 603 21.29 33.53 16.95
N ARG A 604 21.95 34.51 16.32
CA ARG A 604 21.36 35.84 16.11
C ARG A 604 20.13 35.78 15.20
N LYS A 605 20.18 35.05 14.07
CA LYS A 605 19.01 34.88 13.19
C LYS A 605 17.82 34.26 13.94
N MET A 606 18.07 33.22 14.74
CA MET A 606 17.03 32.58 15.54
C MET A 606 16.41 33.53 16.57
N ARG A 607 17.22 34.34 17.26
CA ARG A 607 16.73 35.36 18.20
C ARG A 607 15.91 36.44 17.51
N GLU A 608 16.31 36.88 16.33
CA GLU A 608 15.55 37.86 15.54
C GLU A 608 14.17 37.30 15.15
N LEU A 609 14.09 36.03 14.74
CA LEU A 609 12.82 35.37 14.41
C LEU A 609 11.92 35.20 15.63
N ALA A 610 12.49 34.82 16.77
CA ALA A 610 11.77 34.55 18.01
C ALA A 610 11.18 35.82 18.65
N GLN A 611 11.61 37.02 18.24
CA GLN A 611 11.01 38.29 18.68
C GLN A 611 9.61 38.52 18.09
N HIS A 612 9.24 37.81 17.02
CA HIS A 612 7.94 37.97 16.39
C HIS A 612 6.89 37.11 17.10
N PRO A 613 5.75 37.69 17.52
CA PRO A 613 4.75 36.99 18.35
C PRO A 613 4.00 35.85 17.65
N ASN A 614 4.09 35.77 16.32
CA ASN A 614 3.49 34.70 15.52
C ASN A 614 4.47 33.57 15.19
N ASN A 615 5.73 33.68 15.65
CA ASN A 615 6.78 32.72 15.37
C ASN A 615 7.11 31.91 16.62
N ASN A 616 7.14 30.59 16.47
CA ASN A 616 7.73 29.68 17.44
C ASN A 616 9.07 29.20 16.86
N VAL A 617 10.14 29.24 17.65
CA VAL A 617 11.47 28.79 17.22
C VAL A 617 11.90 27.64 18.11
N VAL A 618 12.19 26.49 17.50
CA VAL A 618 12.64 25.27 18.17
C VAL A 618 13.99 24.86 17.61
N LEU A 619 14.94 24.59 18.50
CA LEU A 619 16.24 24.02 18.16
C LEU A 619 16.37 22.63 18.76
N PHE A 620 16.63 21.65 17.91
CA PHE A 620 17.07 20.33 18.29
C PHE A 620 18.53 20.14 17.91
N GLU A 621 19.36 19.83 18.90
CA GLU A 621 20.74 19.39 18.66
C GLU A 621 20.90 17.90 19.00
N ILE A 622 21.30 17.11 18.00
CA ILE A 622 21.48 15.66 18.08
C ILE A 622 22.97 15.34 18.23
N GLY A 623 23.37 14.44 19.12
CA GLY A 623 24.79 14.11 19.29
C GLY A 623 25.36 14.79 20.52
N ASP A 624 26.59 15.32 20.47
CA ASP A 624 27.40 15.66 21.68
C ASP A 624 28.08 17.05 21.71
N THR A 625 27.98 17.88 20.66
CA THR A 625 28.77 19.14 20.58
C THR A 625 28.04 20.37 21.13
N TYR A 626 26.77 20.55 20.78
CA TYR A 626 25.83 21.53 21.35
C TYR A 626 26.23 23.01 21.31
N ASP A 627 27.08 23.41 20.37
CA ASP A 627 27.62 24.77 20.35
C ASP A 627 26.53 25.83 20.10
N LEU A 628 25.58 25.55 19.19
CA LEU A 628 24.48 26.46 18.88
C LEU A 628 23.48 26.51 20.04
N GLY A 629 23.14 25.36 20.63
CA GLY A 629 22.28 25.26 21.80
C GLY A 629 22.83 25.99 23.00
N ASN A 630 24.13 25.85 23.29
CA ASN A 630 24.79 26.59 24.37
C ASN A 630 24.65 28.12 24.22
N THR A 631 24.57 28.59 22.98
CA THR A 631 24.43 30.00 22.64
C THR A 631 22.99 30.51 22.80
N VAL A 632 21.97 29.68 22.55
CA VAL A 632 20.55 30.10 22.59
C VAL A 632 19.75 29.61 23.80
N LYS A 633 20.24 28.63 24.58
CA LYS A 633 19.49 27.97 25.68
C LYS A 633 18.93 28.89 26.77
N ASN A 634 19.48 30.10 26.91
CA ASN A 634 19.04 31.07 27.90
C ASN A 634 18.02 32.08 27.33
N ASP A 635 17.69 32.02 26.05
CA ASP A 635 16.68 32.86 25.43
C ASP A 635 15.28 32.29 25.71
N PRO A 636 14.38 33.02 26.38
CA PRO A 636 13.06 32.50 26.73
C PRO A 636 12.12 32.32 25.53
N ASN A 637 12.46 32.86 24.36
CA ASN A 637 11.63 32.76 23.15
C ASN A 637 12.12 31.65 22.20
N ILE A 638 13.23 30.97 22.54
CA ILE A 638 13.75 29.85 21.76
C ILE A 638 13.65 28.60 22.63
N VAL A 639 12.96 27.60 22.12
CA VAL A 639 12.85 26.31 22.81
C VAL A 639 13.99 25.43 22.34
N TYR A 640 14.96 25.19 23.24
CA TYR A 640 16.14 24.38 22.96
C TYR A 640 16.04 22.99 23.61
N HIS A 641 16.31 21.95 22.82
CA HIS A 641 16.37 20.58 23.26
C HIS A 641 17.65 19.89 22.81
N GLN A 642 18.38 19.37 23.79
CA GLN A 642 19.44 18.40 23.59
C GLN A 642 18.81 17.02 23.41
N VAL A 643 19.12 16.36 22.30
CA VAL A 643 18.45 15.12 21.89
C VAL A 643 19.45 13.97 21.80
N HIS A 644 19.14 12.90 22.53
CA HIS A 644 19.79 11.60 22.41
C HIS A 644 18.78 10.49 22.05
N ASP A 645 17.50 10.84 21.93
CA ASP A 645 16.39 9.90 21.87
C ASP A 645 15.27 10.51 21.00
N LYS A 646 14.82 9.77 19.98
CA LYS A 646 13.82 10.24 19.02
C LYS A 646 12.43 10.48 19.65
N GLU A 647 12.04 9.74 20.69
CA GLU A 647 10.78 9.95 21.41
C GLU A 647 10.81 11.26 22.19
N LYS A 648 11.94 11.56 22.85
CA LYS A 648 12.10 12.83 23.58
C LYS A 648 12.09 14.03 22.64
N MET A 649 12.75 13.90 21.49
CA MET A 649 12.75 14.94 20.45
C MET A 649 11.33 15.22 19.95
N LEU A 650 10.59 14.15 19.63
CA LEU A 650 9.22 14.25 19.18
C LEU A 650 8.34 14.90 20.27
N GLN A 651 8.34 14.39 21.49
CA GLN A 651 7.53 14.91 22.59
C GLN A 651 7.78 16.41 22.82
N ALA A 652 9.04 16.80 22.88
CA ALA A 652 9.47 18.19 23.05
C ALA A 652 8.95 19.11 21.92
N GLY A 653 9.07 18.67 20.67
CA GLY A 653 8.58 19.48 19.54
C GLY A 653 7.05 19.52 19.48
N LEU A 654 6.37 18.44 19.87
CA LEU A 654 4.91 18.42 19.98
C LEU A 654 4.40 19.38 21.05
N GLU A 655 5.09 19.48 22.19
CA GLU A 655 4.78 20.49 23.20
C GLU A 655 4.82 21.87 22.56
N VAL A 656 5.81 22.23 21.75
CA VAL A 656 5.84 23.58 21.12
C VAL A 656 4.85 23.72 19.96
N LEU A 657 4.68 22.69 19.13
CA LEU A 657 3.82 22.73 17.94
C LEU A 657 2.33 22.75 18.29
N LEU A 658 1.94 22.14 19.42
CA LEU A 658 0.54 21.92 19.79
C LEU A 658 0.15 22.64 21.10
N SER A 659 1.06 23.34 21.78
CA SER A 659 0.75 24.07 23.02
C SER A 659 0.13 25.46 22.83
N LYS A 660 -0.51 25.90 23.92
CA LYS A 660 -0.49 27.27 24.41
C LYS A 660 0.12 27.31 25.80
#